data_AF-A0AAU5YS34-F1
#
_entry.id   AF-A0AAU5YS34-F1
#
_cell.length_a   1.000
_cell.length_b   1.000
_cell.length_c   1.000
_cell.angle_alpha   90.00
_cell.angle_beta   90.00
_cell.angle_gamma   90.00
#
_symmetry.space_group_name_H-M   'P 1'
#
loop_
_entity.id
_entity.type
_entity.pdbx_description
1 polymer ?
#
loop_
_entity_poly.entity_id
_entity_poly.type
_entity_poly.pdbx_seq_one_letter_code
_entity_poly.pdbx_strand_id
1 'polypeptide(L)'
;MPALLAVTYIAALSLCLATRHRVSVGELEECLSDLSGFQQAGLAALIMLLTLFVGHCAPAFTRALAGDRWWGAIAHRLRARQRWNREVARSRLMWRIEDDGGARDPEALVEVRRTSSWLSERYPMNDGLLRPTALGNALAAAHEQIEDAYGLDARLAWPRLYQVLRKRIRRDTDFRSGLLDMHVSFFVLGVTATVASLVAVPEWSLGAMALWLAPLVTATVAYAHTVRAAVAYGNSLRVAFDLQRFDLYEALHLPAPADQEQERVTNAALSAQWRHSALFRPGSVAYPWVTEPRAESTESPESRDGLHRTRTHSRAETRTEPRPEARSGSGVEGRAAKPEPTVWEPPTLTGSEYGSGTWTGHGGPDHDDTASRPAGHGGTPEAVHSRAPRNSLVNVARKAGVLATAAAGLAAAAATPLVGSVALAGVGAAGTLAIATLSEIRRHRSKNQPAPAPPAAVQPPTLGYDHRPPQQGPVVQVGESIREALSPAPPTAFRGGVAVTMDVTEDVQRVNGEPEWHLRPGEPGLVVVAVGLGVGYRQQPQQLLAGLEGTAEELVVVAGRSAPEVDLDITVDAPFMRVHPESFSARVPVDEAHFQFAPVVSAMEPGMYDIRVAIYSSGRLVQALPMAVVVDDVPTTAPEPR
;
A
#
# COMPACT_ATOMS: atom_id res chain seq x y z
N MET A 1 4.83 20.41 16.60
CA MET A 1 5.26 20.40 18.01
C MET A 1 6.54 19.57 18.25
N PRO A 2 6.64 18.26 17.94
CA PRO A 2 7.89 17.50 18.17
C PRO A 2 9.05 17.85 17.21
N ALA A 3 8.75 18.37 16.01
CA ALA A 3 9.79 18.83 15.05
C ALA A 3 10.47 20.09 15.58
N LEU A 4 9.66 20.98 16.15
CA LEU A 4 10.12 22.10 16.94
C LEU A 4 11.03 21.58 18.05
N LEU A 5 10.63 20.64 18.91
CA LEU A 5 11.51 20.10 19.97
C LEU A 5 12.86 19.57 19.47
N ALA A 6 12.90 18.80 18.38
CA ALA A 6 14.15 18.31 17.80
C ALA A 6 15.01 19.45 17.24
N VAL A 7 14.39 20.43 16.60
CA VAL A 7 15.07 21.62 16.07
C VAL A 7 15.53 22.55 17.20
N THR A 8 14.73 22.75 18.25
CA THR A 8 15.07 23.48 19.47
C THR A 8 16.23 22.79 20.18
N TYR A 9 16.24 21.46 20.25
CA TYR A 9 17.32 20.67 20.82
C TYR A 9 18.60 20.82 20.00
N ILE A 10 18.56 20.66 18.67
CA ILE A 10 19.73 20.88 17.80
C ILE A 10 20.26 22.31 17.95
N ALA A 11 19.36 23.30 17.92
CA ALA A 11 19.72 24.71 18.02
C ALA A 11 20.34 25.04 19.38
N ALA A 12 19.76 24.56 20.49
CA ALA A 12 20.29 24.72 21.83
C ALA A 12 21.66 24.02 21.98
N LEU A 13 21.81 22.81 21.46
CA LEU A 13 23.06 22.05 21.52
C LEU A 13 24.17 22.75 20.69
N SER A 14 23.83 23.31 19.53
CA SER A 14 24.75 24.13 18.74
C SER A 14 25.12 25.46 19.42
N LEU A 15 24.20 26.07 20.17
CA LEU A 15 24.47 27.29 20.94
C LEU A 15 25.40 27.00 22.13
N CYS A 16 25.13 25.91 22.87
CA CYS A 16 25.97 25.48 23.99
C CYS A 16 27.41 25.13 23.54
N LEU A 17 27.56 24.47 22.40
CA LEU A 17 28.86 24.16 21.79
C LEU A 17 29.68 25.39 21.42
N ALA A 18 29.01 26.48 21.03
CA ALA A 18 29.69 27.74 20.71
C ALA A 18 30.24 28.42 21.97
N THR A 19 29.66 28.13 23.14
CA THR A 19 29.96 28.85 24.39
C THR A 19 30.76 28.06 25.43
N ARG A 20 30.68 26.72 25.47
CA ARG A 20 31.34 25.90 26.53
C ARG A 20 31.87 24.57 26.01
N HIS A 21 32.97 24.11 26.62
CA HIS A 21 33.67 22.87 26.26
C HIS A 21 33.13 21.59 26.92
N ARG A 22 32.21 21.69 27.89
CA ARG A 22 31.52 20.56 28.52
C ARG A 22 30.03 20.83 28.50
N VAL A 23 29.26 19.81 28.12
CA VAL A 23 27.80 19.91 27.98
C VAL A 23 27.19 18.83 28.88
N SER A 24 26.60 19.26 30.00
CA SER A 24 25.71 18.44 30.82
C SER A 24 24.24 18.86 30.62
N VAL A 25 23.30 17.98 30.97
CA VAL A 25 21.86 18.26 30.83
C VAL A 25 21.44 19.46 31.70
N GLY A 26 21.97 19.56 32.92
CA GLY A 26 21.68 20.68 33.82
C GLY A 26 22.23 22.02 33.30
N GLU A 27 23.44 22.03 32.72
CA GLU A 27 23.99 23.23 32.10
C GLU A 27 23.22 23.68 30.86
N LEU A 28 22.56 22.75 30.17
CA LEU A 28 21.73 23.04 29.00
C LEU A 28 20.44 23.76 29.42
N GLU A 29 19.85 23.34 30.54
CA GLU A 29 18.68 23.99 31.16
C GLU A 29 19.03 25.38 31.70
N GLU A 30 20.13 25.50 32.45
CA GLU A 30 20.65 26.80 32.93
C GLU A 30 20.98 27.75 31.76
N CYS A 31 21.62 27.25 30.71
CA CYS A 31 21.95 28.04 29.53
C CYS A 31 20.70 28.52 28.79
N LEU A 32 19.62 27.73 28.76
CA LEU A 32 18.35 28.13 28.15
C LEU A 32 17.64 29.19 28.99
N SER A 33 17.70 29.09 30.33
CA SER A 33 17.12 30.11 31.22
C SER A 33 17.89 31.42 31.23
N ASP A 34 19.20 31.40 30.98
CA ASP A 34 20.07 32.58 30.98
C ASP A 34 20.01 33.39 29.67
N LEU A 35 19.24 32.93 28.66
CA LEU A 35 19.13 33.64 27.38
C LEU A 35 18.39 34.97 27.55
N SER A 36 19.02 36.06 27.13
CA SER A 36 18.37 37.36 26.98
C SER A 36 17.19 37.28 26.00
N GLY A 37 16.21 38.18 26.12
CA GLY A 37 15.05 38.20 25.22
C GLY A 37 15.42 38.30 23.73
N PHE A 38 16.51 38.99 23.40
CA PHE A 38 17.04 39.04 22.03
C PHE A 38 17.57 37.68 21.56
N GLN A 39 18.28 36.95 22.42
CA GLN A 39 18.78 35.61 22.09
C GLN A 39 17.63 34.60 21.97
N GLN A 40 16.59 34.70 22.80
CA GLN A 40 15.39 33.88 22.67
C GLN A 40 14.66 34.14 21.34
N ALA A 41 14.51 35.41 20.95
CA ALA A 41 13.92 35.77 19.65
C ALA A 41 14.78 35.27 18.47
N GLY A 42 16.11 35.41 18.57
CA GLY A 42 17.04 34.89 17.58
C GLY A 42 16.98 33.37 17.44
N LEU A 43 16.89 32.64 18.56
CA LEU A 43 16.72 31.19 18.59
C LEU A 43 15.39 30.78 17.94
N ALA A 44 14.28 31.44 18.28
CA ALA A 44 12.98 31.19 17.67
C ALA A 44 12.99 31.43 16.15
N ALA A 45 13.63 32.51 15.70
CA ALA A 45 13.80 32.80 14.28
C ALA A 45 14.65 31.75 13.56
N LEU A 46 15.76 31.29 14.17
CA LEU A 46 16.60 30.23 13.63
C LEU A 46 15.82 28.90 13.51
N ILE A 47 15.05 28.54 14.54
CA ILE A 47 14.19 27.34 14.55
C ILE A 47 13.14 27.42 13.43
N MET A 48 12.51 28.59 13.26
CA MET A 48 11.54 28.82 12.20
C MET A 48 12.19 28.70 10.81
N LEU A 49 13.34 29.34 10.59
CA LEU A 49 14.08 29.26 9.33
C LEU A 49 14.53 27.84 9.02
N LEU A 50 15.03 27.09 10.01
CA LEU A 50 15.41 25.69 9.82
C LEU A 50 14.20 24.82 9.48
N THR A 51 13.06 25.05 10.13
CA THR A 51 11.81 24.33 9.85
C THR A 51 11.33 24.59 8.43
N LEU A 52 11.35 25.85 7.98
CA LEU A 52 11.00 26.23 6.61
C LEU A 52 11.98 25.63 5.58
N PHE A 53 13.28 25.67 5.86
CA PHE A 53 14.31 25.08 5.02
C PHE A 53 14.12 23.57 4.87
N VAL A 54 13.90 22.86 5.99
CA VAL A 54 13.66 21.41 5.98
C VAL A 54 12.38 21.08 5.22
N GLY A 55 11.30 21.84 5.42
CA GLY A 55 10.06 21.69 4.65
C GLY A 55 10.28 21.87 3.15
N HIS A 56 11.05 22.89 2.75
CA HIS A 56 11.40 23.12 1.35
C HIS A 56 12.26 22.00 0.76
N CYS A 57 13.19 21.43 1.55
CA CYS A 57 14.05 20.34 1.13
C CYS A 57 13.43 18.94 1.25
N ALA A 58 12.25 18.80 1.87
CA ALA A 58 11.62 17.50 2.11
C ALA A 58 11.48 16.65 0.83
N PRO A 59 11.01 17.18 -0.33
CA PRO A 59 10.93 16.37 -1.55
C PRO A 59 12.29 15.93 -2.09
N ALA A 60 13.35 16.69 -1.83
CA ALA A 60 14.72 16.31 -2.18
C ALA A 60 15.23 15.20 -1.24
N PHE A 61 14.92 15.28 0.06
CA PHE A 61 15.22 14.23 1.02
C PHE A 61 14.45 12.94 0.72
N THR A 62 13.17 13.02 0.37
CA THR A 62 12.36 11.87 -0.03
C THR A 62 12.99 11.14 -1.21
N ARG A 63 13.42 11.86 -2.26
CA ARG A 63 14.14 11.28 -3.41
C ARG A 63 15.51 10.70 -3.06
N ALA A 64 16.27 11.40 -2.20
CA ALA A 64 17.56 10.91 -1.73
C ALA A 64 17.42 9.61 -0.93
N LEU A 65 16.43 9.53 -0.03
CA LEU A 65 16.15 8.35 0.77
C LEU A 65 15.49 7.23 -0.02
N ALA A 66 14.70 7.52 -1.05
CA ALA A 66 14.15 6.52 -1.97
C ALA A 66 15.25 5.80 -2.78
N GLY A 67 16.46 6.38 -2.85
CA GLY A 67 17.61 5.75 -3.47
C GLY A 67 17.81 6.07 -4.94
N ASP A 68 17.14 7.10 -5.48
CA ASP A 68 17.22 7.46 -6.91
C ASP A 68 18.63 7.90 -7.34
N ARG A 69 19.44 8.42 -6.41
CA ARG A 69 20.82 8.89 -6.67
C ARG A 69 21.90 7.97 -6.10
N TRP A 70 21.54 6.79 -5.59
CA TRP A 70 22.50 5.88 -4.99
C TRP A 70 23.15 5.02 -6.06
N TRP A 71 24.43 5.30 -6.33
CA TRP A 71 25.27 4.52 -7.25
C TRP A 71 26.36 3.73 -6.52
N GLY A 72 26.92 2.74 -7.21
CA GLY A 72 28.11 2.01 -6.77
C GLY A 72 27.87 0.90 -5.75
N ALA A 73 28.95 0.43 -5.12
CA ALA A 73 28.98 -0.79 -4.31
C ALA A 73 28.02 -0.76 -3.11
N ILE A 74 27.80 0.41 -2.50
CA ILE A 74 26.89 0.56 -1.36
C ILE A 74 25.44 0.32 -1.80
N ALA A 75 25.02 0.89 -2.92
CA ALA A 75 23.69 0.67 -3.48
C ALA A 75 23.46 -0.81 -3.80
N HIS A 76 24.46 -1.49 -4.39
CA HIS A 76 24.38 -2.93 -4.66
C HIS A 76 24.22 -3.76 -3.39
N ARG A 77 25.02 -3.48 -2.35
CA ARG A 77 24.91 -4.17 -1.05
C ARG A 77 23.56 -3.96 -0.38
N LEU A 78 23.05 -2.74 -0.42
CA LEU A 78 21.74 -2.42 0.15
C LEU A 78 20.61 -3.08 -0.63
N ARG A 79 20.63 -3.06 -1.98
CA ARG A 79 19.68 -3.80 -2.80
C ARG A 79 19.78 -5.31 -2.56
N ALA A 80 20.98 -5.87 -2.39
CA ALA A 80 21.14 -7.28 -2.03
C ALA A 80 20.52 -7.59 -0.66
N ARG A 81 20.68 -6.69 0.33
CA ARG A 81 19.99 -6.81 1.63
C ARG A 81 18.47 -6.72 1.48
N GLN A 82 17.95 -5.82 0.65
CA GLN A 82 16.51 -5.73 0.40
C GLN A 82 15.98 -6.99 -0.31
N ARG A 83 16.72 -7.53 -1.29
CA ARG A 83 16.38 -8.82 -1.92
C ARG A 83 16.33 -9.93 -0.90
N TRP A 84 17.35 -10.04 -0.05
CA TRP A 84 17.37 -11.04 1.02
C TRP A 84 16.17 -10.88 1.96
N ASN A 85 15.86 -9.67 2.39
CA ASN A 85 14.70 -9.42 3.26
C ASN A 85 13.37 -9.79 2.59
N ARG A 86 13.21 -9.44 1.31
CA ARG A 86 12.04 -9.82 0.50
C ARG A 86 11.95 -11.34 0.36
N GLU A 87 13.06 -12.00 0.05
CA GLU A 87 13.09 -13.45 -0.15
C GLU A 87 12.79 -14.17 1.16
N VAL A 88 13.37 -13.75 2.29
CA VAL A 88 13.02 -14.32 3.60
C VAL A 88 11.53 -14.12 3.91
N ALA A 89 10.96 -12.95 3.62
CA ALA A 89 9.52 -12.71 3.82
C ALA A 89 8.66 -13.56 2.86
N ARG A 90 9.12 -13.76 1.62
CA ARG A 90 8.47 -14.58 0.60
C ARG A 90 8.53 -16.06 0.95
N SER A 91 9.70 -16.59 1.33
CA SER A 91 9.83 -17.97 1.81
C SER A 91 8.98 -18.19 3.05
N ARG A 92 8.87 -17.18 3.94
CA ARG A 92 7.95 -17.18 5.10
C ARG A 92 6.46 -17.19 4.72
N LEU A 93 6.11 -16.69 3.54
CA LEU A 93 4.77 -16.79 3.00
C LEU A 93 4.56 -18.16 2.36
N MET A 94 5.52 -18.63 1.56
CA MET A 94 5.45 -19.90 0.84
C MET A 94 5.34 -21.10 1.78
N TRP A 95 6.17 -21.19 2.84
CA TRP A 95 6.05 -22.32 3.78
C TRP A 95 4.68 -22.37 4.47
N ARG A 96 4.02 -21.23 4.67
CA ARG A 96 2.66 -21.19 5.26
C ARG A 96 1.59 -21.62 4.27
N ILE A 97 1.82 -21.41 2.97
CA ILE A 97 0.90 -21.84 1.92
C ILE A 97 1.07 -23.32 1.63
N GLU A 98 2.31 -23.83 1.65
CA GLU A 98 2.64 -25.24 1.42
C GLU A 98 2.26 -26.15 2.59
N ASP A 99 2.07 -25.61 3.79
CA ASP A 99 1.53 -26.36 4.93
C ASP A 99 0.04 -26.63 4.69
N ASP A 100 -0.28 -27.75 4.03
CA ASP A 100 -1.63 -28.19 3.61
C ASP A 100 -2.69 -28.16 4.74
N GLY A 101 -2.25 -28.16 6.01
CA GLY A 101 -3.12 -27.99 7.17
C GLY A 101 -3.77 -26.60 7.27
N GLY A 102 -3.14 -25.56 6.71
CA GLY A 102 -3.60 -24.17 6.77
C GLY A 102 -4.66 -23.80 5.71
N ALA A 103 -4.76 -24.54 4.61
CA ALA A 103 -5.77 -24.25 3.57
C ALA A 103 -7.22 -24.51 4.03
N ARG A 104 -7.39 -25.29 5.10
CA ARG A 104 -8.70 -25.54 5.75
C ARG A 104 -8.96 -24.65 6.96
N ASP A 105 -7.96 -23.92 7.43
CA ASP A 105 -8.09 -23.02 8.58
C ASP A 105 -8.33 -21.57 8.11
N PRO A 106 -9.51 -20.98 8.39
CA PRO A 106 -9.83 -19.61 8.04
C PRO A 106 -8.80 -18.60 8.59
N GLU A 107 -8.23 -18.83 9.78
CA GLU A 107 -7.26 -17.92 10.38
C GLU A 107 -5.93 -17.89 9.60
N ALA A 108 -5.47 -19.06 9.16
CA ALA A 108 -4.26 -19.19 8.34
C ALA A 108 -4.40 -18.45 6.99
N LEU A 109 -5.58 -18.52 6.34
CA LEU A 109 -5.86 -17.79 5.11
C LEU A 109 -5.84 -16.27 5.31
N VAL A 110 -6.40 -15.76 6.41
CA VAL A 110 -6.34 -14.33 6.76
C VAL A 110 -4.90 -13.87 6.93
N GLU A 111 -4.08 -14.65 7.62
CA GLU A 111 -2.67 -14.33 7.86
C GLU A 111 -1.84 -14.38 6.56
N VAL A 112 -2.09 -15.35 5.69
CA VAL A 112 -1.50 -15.43 4.34
C VAL A 112 -1.86 -14.19 3.52
N ARG A 113 -3.14 -13.78 3.52
CA ARG A 113 -3.61 -12.57 2.82
C ARG A 113 -2.94 -11.31 3.39
N ARG A 114 -2.86 -11.16 4.72
CA ARG A 114 -2.18 -10.04 5.38
C ARG A 114 -0.71 -9.98 5.00
N THR A 115 -0.02 -11.12 5.01
CA THR A 115 1.41 -11.21 4.68
C THR A 115 1.67 -10.92 3.20
N SER A 116 0.81 -11.45 2.31
CA SER A 116 0.87 -11.18 0.87
C SER A 116 0.64 -9.69 0.57
N SER A 117 -0.39 -9.09 1.16
CA SER A 117 -0.67 -7.65 1.05
C SER A 117 0.50 -6.80 1.57
N TRP A 118 1.05 -7.16 2.74
CA TRP A 118 2.22 -6.49 3.29
C TRP A 118 3.43 -6.54 2.35
N LEU A 119 3.64 -7.68 1.66
CA LEU A 119 4.76 -7.86 0.74
C LEU A 119 4.56 -7.01 -0.51
N SER A 120 3.35 -7.02 -1.09
CA SER A 120 3.03 -6.24 -2.29
C SER A 120 3.07 -4.74 -2.04
N GLU A 121 2.64 -4.26 -0.87
CA GLU A 121 2.69 -2.84 -0.52
C GLU A 121 4.12 -2.31 -0.31
N ARG A 122 5.07 -3.18 0.08
CA ARG A 122 6.41 -2.76 0.50
C ARG A 122 7.52 -3.10 -0.47
N TYR A 123 7.31 -4.04 -1.38
CA TYR A 123 8.32 -4.48 -2.32
C TYR A 123 7.77 -4.55 -3.75
N PRO A 124 8.53 -4.05 -4.74
CA PRO A 124 8.19 -4.26 -6.13
C PRO A 124 8.29 -5.75 -6.50
N MET A 125 7.41 -6.22 -7.38
CA MET A 125 7.40 -7.57 -7.91
C MET A 125 8.56 -7.81 -8.87
N ASN A 126 8.88 -6.82 -9.70
CA ASN A 126 10.02 -6.83 -10.60
C ASN A 126 11.32 -6.51 -9.85
N ASP A 127 12.23 -7.47 -9.85
CA ASP A 127 13.54 -7.35 -9.22
C ASP A 127 14.38 -6.19 -9.76
N GLY A 128 14.17 -5.80 -11.02
CA GLY A 128 14.81 -4.65 -11.65
C GLY A 128 14.41 -3.31 -11.05
N LEU A 129 13.23 -3.24 -10.42
CA LEU A 129 12.70 -2.03 -9.78
C LEU A 129 13.10 -1.90 -8.31
N LEU A 130 13.76 -2.92 -7.74
CA LEU A 130 14.13 -2.93 -6.34
C LEU A 130 15.12 -1.82 -5.99
N ARG A 131 14.76 -1.04 -4.98
CA ARG A 131 15.50 0.10 -4.45
C ARG A 131 16.37 -0.29 -3.25
N PRO A 132 17.41 0.50 -2.92
CA PRO A 132 18.31 0.18 -1.80
C PRO A 132 17.64 0.34 -0.42
N THR A 133 16.54 1.09 -0.33
CA THR A 133 15.87 1.42 0.93
C THR A 133 14.43 0.89 0.96
N ALA A 134 13.92 0.64 2.17
CA ALA A 134 12.52 0.22 2.36
C ALA A 134 11.53 1.30 1.91
N LEU A 135 11.84 2.59 2.13
CA LEU A 135 11.06 3.72 1.59
C LEU A 135 11.00 3.66 0.05
N GLY A 136 12.15 3.50 -0.59
CA GLY A 136 12.23 3.41 -2.05
C GLY A 136 11.46 2.21 -2.59
N ASN A 137 11.50 1.07 -1.89
CA ASN A 137 10.77 -0.13 -2.28
C ASN A 137 9.25 0.06 -2.18
N ALA A 138 8.74 0.66 -1.10
CA ALA A 138 7.31 0.94 -0.96
C ALA A 138 6.80 1.90 -2.05
N LEU A 139 7.55 2.97 -2.35
CA LEU A 139 7.22 3.89 -3.44
C LEU A 139 7.34 3.23 -4.82
N ALA A 140 8.33 2.35 -5.02
CA ALA A 140 8.48 1.61 -6.28
C ALA A 140 7.33 0.62 -6.48
N ALA A 141 6.93 -0.09 -5.42
CA ALA A 141 5.82 -1.03 -5.45
C ALA A 141 4.50 -0.36 -5.81
N ALA A 142 4.23 0.83 -5.24
CA ALA A 142 3.03 1.59 -5.59
C ALA A 142 3.00 2.00 -7.07
N HIS A 143 4.12 2.48 -7.62
CA HIS A 143 4.19 2.84 -9.04
C HIS A 143 4.07 1.62 -9.96
N GLU A 144 4.74 0.52 -9.62
CA GLU A 144 4.68 -0.71 -10.40
C GLU A 144 3.27 -1.29 -10.44
N GLN A 145 2.54 -1.31 -9.31
CA GLN A 145 1.17 -1.80 -9.30
C GLN A 145 0.24 -0.99 -10.22
N ILE A 146 0.45 0.33 -10.33
CA ILE A 146 -0.31 1.19 -11.24
C ILE A 146 0.06 0.88 -12.69
N GLU A 147 1.35 0.71 -12.97
CA GLU A 147 1.86 0.36 -14.31
C GLU A 147 1.39 -1.04 -14.73
N ASP A 148 1.39 -2.01 -13.81
CA ASP A 148 0.93 -3.37 -14.03
C ASP A 148 -0.58 -3.46 -14.22
N ALA A 149 -1.37 -2.62 -13.53
CA ALA A 149 -2.83 -2.62 -13.65
C ALA A 149 -3.31 -1.89 -14.91
N TYR A 150 -2.70 -0.74 -15.23
CA TYR A 150 -3.22 0.21 -16.23
C TYR A 150 -2.28 0.45 -17.42
N GLY A 151 -1.06 -0.07 -17.42
CA GLY A 151 -0.05 0.21 -18.44
C GLY A 151 0.48 1.65 -18.42
N LEU A 152 0.14 2.43 -17.39
CA LEU A 152 0.43 3.86 -17.29
C LEU A 152 1.61 4.10 -16.34
N ASP A 153 2.69 4.72 -16.83
CA ASP A 153 3.84 5.10 -16.00
C ASP A 153 3.40 6.18 -15.01
N ALA A 154 3.18 5.75 -13.76
CA ALA A 154 2.64 6.59 -12.71
C ALA A 154 3.47 7.87 -12.50
N ARG A 155 4.79 7.83 -12.68
CA ARG A 155 5.66 9.01 -12.47
C ARG A 155 5.45 10.07 -13.55
N LEU A 156 5.19 9.64 -14.79
CA LEU A 156 4.95 10.54 -15.93
C LEU A 156 3.50 11.03 -15.98
N ALA A 157 2.56 10.18 -15.58
CA ALA A 157 1.14 10.47 -15.58
C ALA A 157 0.74 11.38 -14.43
N TRP A 158 1.35 11.23 -13.24
CA TRP A 158 0.91 11.93 -12.02
C TRP A 158 0.77 13.45 -12.16
N PRO A 159 1.73 14.21 -12.73
CA PRO A 159 1.59 15.66 -12.90
C PRO A 159 0.39 16.09 -13.75
N ARG A 160 -0.05 15.23 -14.69
CA ARG A 160 -1.19 15.45 -15.58
C ARG A 160 -2.49 15.04 -14.91
N LEU A 161 -2.51 13.83 -14.33
CA LEU A 161 -3.65 13.32 -13.56
C LEU A 161 -3.99 14.26 -12.40
N TYR A 162 -3.00 14.80 -11.70
CA TYR A 162 -3.18 15.72 -10.57
C TYR A 162 -4.04 16.96 -10.92
N GLN A 163 -3.96 17.45 -12.16
CA GLN A 163 -4.73 18.61 -12.60
C GLN A 163 -6.23 18.32 -12.67
N VAL A 164 -6.59 17.10 -13.06
CA VAL A 164 -7.99 16.66 -13.24
C VAL A 164 -8.61 16.06 -11.98
N LEU A 165 -7.82 15.78 -10.93
CA LEU A 165 -8.33 15.19 -9.68
C LEU A 165 -9.44 16.01 -9.04
N ARG A 166 -10.56 15.37 -8.70
CA ARG A 166 -11.60 15.94 -7.84
C ARG A 166 -11.01 16.44 -6.51
N LYS A 167 -11.55 17.56 -6.00
CA LYS A 167 -11.06 18.25 -4.79
C LYS A 167 -10.88 17.33 -3.57
N ARG A 168 -11.78 16.37 -3.37
CA ARG A 168 -11.72 15.40 -2.25
C ARG A 168 -10.50 14.47 -2.35
N ILE A 169 -10.30 13.84 -3.51
CA ILE A 169 -9.19 12.91 -3.76
C ILE A 169 -7.84 13.65 -3.73
N ARG A 170 -7.81 14.85 -4.31
CA ARG A 170 -6.63 15.73 -4.29
C ARG A 170 -6.20 16.05 -2.85
N ARG A 171 -7.15 16.47 -2.00
CA ARG A 171 -6.90 16.79 -0.59
C ARG A 171 -6.39 15.58 0.20
N ASP A 172 -6.99 14.40 0.02
CA ASP A 172 -6.50 13.18 0.68
C ASP A 172 -5.07 12.85 0.24
N THR A 173 -4.78 12.94 -1.05
CA THR A 173 -3.44 12.64 -1.57
C THR A 173 -2.40 13.66 -1.08
N ASP A 174 -2.74 14.96 -1.10
CA ASP A 174 -1.89 16.04 -0.58
C ASP A 174 -1.61 15.84 0.91
N PHE A 175 -2.63 15.46 1.69
CA PHE A 175 -2.48 15.18 3.11
C PHE A 175 -1.51 14.01 3.35
N ARG A 176 -1.64 12.91 2.61
CA ARG A 176 -0.72 11.77 2.75
C ARG A 176 0.69 12.06 2.26
N SER A 177 0.84 12.84 1.19
CA SER A 177 2.15 13.33 0.75
C SER A 177 2.79 14.22 1.82
N GLY A 178 2.02 15.12 2.43
CA GLY A 178 2.49 15.99 3.51
C GLY A 178 2.91 15.19 4.76
N LEU A 179 2.17 14.15 5.12
CA LEU A 179 2.57 13.24 6.19
C LEU A 179 3.88 12.52 5.85
N LEU A 180 4.06 12.03 4.63
CA LEU A 180 5.31 11.41 4.20
C LEU A 180 6.49 12.38 4.34
N ASP A 181 6.36 13.60 3.82
CA ASP A 181 7.40 14.62 3.88
C ASP A 181 7.72 15.05 5.31
N MET A 182 6.72 15.11 6.19
CA MET A 182 6.90 15.36 7.61
C MET A 182 7.74 14.24 8.28
N HIS A 183 7.44 12.97 8.03
CA HIS A 183 8.19 11.86 8.62
C HIS A 183 9.62 11.75 8.08
N VAL A 184 9.82 12.04 6.79
CA VAL A 184 11.15 12.18 6.19
C VAL A 184 11.94 13.29 6.89
N SER A 185 11.30 14.42 7.13
CA SER A 185 11.91 15.56 7.83
C SER A 185 12.34 15.18 9.25
N PHE A 186 11.50 14.44 10.00
CA PHE A 186 11.85 13.91 11.32
C PHE A 186 13.05 12.98 11.28
N PHE A 187 13.11 12.09 10.30
CA PHE A 187 14.24 11.19 10.14
C PHE A 187 15.54 11.95 9.87
N VAL A 188 15.53 12.88 8.91
CA VAL A 188 16.72 13.67 8.54
C VAL A 188 17.19 14.53 9.71
N LEU A 189 16.27 15.19 10.41
CA LEU A 189 16.59 15.97 11.60
C LEU A 189 17.15 15.12 12.72
N GLY A 190 16.56 13.95 13.01
CA GLY A 190 17.05 13.04 14.05
C GLY A 190 18.45 12.49 13.75
N VAL A 191 18.73 12.13 12.50
CA VAL A 191 20.08 11.70 12.08
C VAL A 191 21.07 12.86 12.21
N THR A 192 20.69 14.06 11.77
CA THR A 192 21.56 15.25 11.84
C THR A 192 21.84 15.62 13.29
N ALA A 193 20.82 15.59 14.17
CA ALA A 193 20.97 15.79 15.60
C ALA A 193 21.91 14.77 16.23
N THR A 194 21.78 13.49 15.86
CA THR A 194 22.66 12.42 16.37
C THR A 194 24.11 12.69 16.01
N VAL A 195 24.38 13.03 14.74
CA VAL A 195 25.74 13.33 14.27
C VAL A 195 26.28 14.58 14.95
N ALA A 196 25.47 15.63 15.08
CA ALA A 196 25.85 16.85 15.79
C ALA A 196 26.21 16.56 17.25
N SER A 197 25.35 15.84 17.99
CA SER A 197 25.59 15.43 19.38
C SER A 197 26.86 14.59 19.54
N LEU A 198 27.13 13.68 18.59
CA LEU A 198 28.32 12.82 18.65
C LEU A 198 29.62 13.60 18.43
N VAL A 199 29.60 14.61 17.55
CA VAL A 199 30.74 15.52 17.32
C VAL A 199 30.92 16.47 18.50
N ALA A 200 29.81 16.93 19.07
CA ALA A 200 29.73 17.86 20.19
C ALA A 200 30.28 17.28 21.49
N VAL A 201 29.85 16.05 21.80
CA VAL A 201 30.12 15.38 23.07
C VAL A 201 30.67 13.98 22.75
N PRO A 202 31.98 13.87 22.44
CA PRO A 202 32.61 12.58 22.13
C PRO A 202 32.84 11.70 23.37
N GLU A 203 32.38 12.16 24.54
CA GLU A 203 32.50 11.43 25.80
C GLU A 203 31.55 10.23 25.86
N TRP A 204 32.00 9.17 26.55
CA TRP A 204 31.26 7.92 26.71
C TRP A 204 30.57 7.83 28.08
N SER A 205 30.27 8.97 28.71
CA SER A 205 29.52 9.02 29.96
C SER A 205 28.04 8.73 29.70
N LEU A 206 27.31 8.16 30.67
CA LEU A 206 25.88 7.83 30.50
C LEU A 206 25.04 9.05 30.10
N GLY A 207 25.34 10.24 30.66
CA GLY A 207 24.69 11.49 30.28
C GLY A 207 25.00 11.93 28.84
N ALA A 208 26.26 11.83 28.42
CA ALA A 208 26.66 12.11 27.03
C ALA A 208 26.02 11.13 26.05
N MET A 209 25.93 9.84 26.43
CA MET A 209 25.25 8.81 25.64
C MET A 209 23.79 9.14 25.41
N ALA A 210 23.08 9.64 26.42
CA ALA A 210 21.69 10.05 26.26
C ALA A 210 21.52 11.15 25.19
N LEU A 211 22.47 12.09 25.08
CA LEU A 211 22.39 13.22 24.15
C LEU A 211 22.46 12.82 22.67
N TRP A 212 23.12 11.71 22.33
CA TRP A 212 23.15 11.18 20.96
C TRP A 212 22.26 9.95 20.76
N LEU A 213 21.97 9.16 21.80
CA LEU A 213 21.05 8.03 21.71
C LEU A 213 19.60 8.47 21.55
N ALA A 214 19.16 9.51 22.26
CA ALA A 214 17.79 10.00 22.15
C ALA A 214 17.40 10.39 20.70
N PRO A 215 18.14 11.28 20.01
CA PRO A 215 17.83 11.62 18.62
C PRO A 215 18.00 10.43 17.66
N LEU A 216 18.90 9.49 17.97
CA LEU A 216 19.08 8.27 17.17
C LEU A 216 17.84 7.38 17.25
N VAL A 217 17.29 7.17 18.45
CA VAL A 217 16.04 6.43 18.67
C VAL A 217 14.87 7.15 18.00
N THR A 218 14.80 8.48 18.09
CA THR A 218 13.80 9.25 17.36
C THR A 218 13.92 9.05 15.85
N ALA A 219 15.13 9.06 15.31
CA ALA A 219 15.37 8.82 13.88
C ALA A 219 14.94 7.41 13.46
N THR A 220 15.28 6.37 14.23
CA THR A 220 14.90 5.00 13.87
C THR A 220 13.39 4.80 13.86
N VAL A 221 12.68 5.36 14.86
CA VAL A 221 11.21 5.36 14.91
C VAL A 221 10.64 6.16 13.74
N ALA A 222 11.15 7.37 13.48
CA ALA A 222 10.71 8.22 12.38
C ALA A 222 10.89 7.54 11.01
N TYR A 223 11.96 6.77 10.81
CA TYR A 223 12.14 6.00 9.58
C TYR A 223 11.09 4.90 9.42
N ALA A 224 10.73 4.19 10.50
CA ALA A 224 9.66 3.20 10.45
C ALA A 224 8.32 3.84 10.07
N HIS A 225 8.01 5.02 10.60
CA HIS A 225 6.81 5.79 10.21
C HIS A 225 6.89 6.33 8.79
N THR A 226 8.08 6.74 8.32
CA THR A 226 8.30 7.17 6.93
C THR A 226 7.91 6.06 5.95
N VAL A 227 8.31 4.81 6.22
CA VAL A 227 7.93 3.67 5.38
C VAL A 227 6.41 3.44 5.40
N ARG A 228 5.77 3.52 6.57
CA ARG A 228 4.30 3.38 6.69
C ARG A 228 3.57 4.50 5.95
N ALA A 229 4.03 5.74 6.06
CA ALA A 229 3.47 6.89 5.35
C ALA A 229 3.62 6.74 3.83
N ALA A 230 4.72 6.17 3.36
CA ALA A 230 4.92 5.88 1.93
C ALA A 230 3.94 4.83 1.40
N VAL A 231 3.65 3.78 2.16
CA VAL A 231 2.60 2.80 1.82
C VAL A 231 1.23 3.48 1.76
N ALA A 232 0.88 4.27 2.78
CA ALA A 232 -0.39 4.98 2.82
C ALA A 232 -0.55 5.97 1.65
N TYR A 233 0.51 6.69 1.29
CA TYR A 233 0.56 7.55 0.11
C TYR A 233 0.40 6.74 -1.19
N GLY A 234 1.10 5.61 -1.30
CA GLY A 234 0.98 4.68 -2.43
C GLY A 234 -0.45 4.16 -2.62
N ASN A 235 -1.16 3.86 -1.53
CA ASN A 235 -2.56 3.43 -1.59
C ASN A 235 -3.48 4.57 -2.07
N SER A 236 -3.30 5.81 -1.62
CA SER A 236 -4.06 6.96 -2.17
C SER A 236 -3.73 7.24 -3.63
N LEU A 237 -2.47 7.03 -4.03
CA LEU A 237 -2.08 7.14 -5.43
C LEU A 237 -2.87 6.13 -6.28
N ARG A 238 -2.93 4.86 -5.87
CA ARG A 238 -3.72 3.84 -6.57
C ARG A 238 -5.18 4.23 -6.69
N VAL A 239 -5.83 4.60 -5.58
CA VAL A 239 -7.23 5.05 -5.57
C VAL A 239 -7.46 6.24 -6.51
N ALA A 240 -6.50 7.18 -6.58
CA ALA A 240 -6.59 8.30 -7.50
C ALA A 240 -6.57 7.85 -8.97
N PHE A 241 -5.73 6.89 -9.34
CA PHE A 241 -5.73 6.30 -10.69
C PHE A 241 -7.00 5.48 -10.94
N ASP A 242 -7.42 4.64 -9.99
CA ASP A 242 -8.62 3.80 -10.11
C ASP A 242 -9.86 4.64 -10.45
N LEU A 243 -10.02 5.79 -9.80
CA LEU A 243 -11.23 6.62 -9.90
C LEU A 243 -11.17 7.73 -10.97
N GLN A 244 -9.98 8.20 -11.36
CA GLN A 244 -9.85 9.44 -12.15
C GLN A 244 -9.04 9.24 -13.44
N ARG A 245 -8.62 8.02 -13.76
CA ARG A 245 -7.90 7.77 -15.01
C ARG A 245 -8.73 8.12 -16.25
N PHE A 246 -10.05 7.90 -16.25
CA PHE A 246 -10.89 8.26 -17.40
C PHE A 246 -11.09 9.78 -17.55
N ASP A 247 -11.09 10.52 -16.44
CA ASP A 247 -11.10 12.00 -16.48
C ASP A 247 -9.84 12.55 -17.16
N LEU A 248 -8.71 11.82 -17.04
CA LEU A 248 -7.49 12.14 -17.79
C LEU A 248 -7.66 11.89 -19.30
N TYR A 249 -8.35 10.82 -19.71
CA TYR A 249 -8.66 10.59 -21.13
C TYR A 249 -9.51 11.72 -21.71
N GLU A 250 -10.56 12.11 -20.98
CA GLU A 250 -11.43 13.22 -21.38
C GLU A 250 -10.63 14.52 -21.53
N ALA A 251 -9.82 14.87 -20.54
CA ALA A 251 -8.98 16.08 -20.59
C ALA A 251 -7.94 16.06 -21.73
N LEU A 252 -7.43 14.87 -22.08
CA LEU A 252 -6.52 14.67 -23.21
C LEU A 252 -7.25 14.55 -24.56
N HIS A 253 -8.58 14.59 -24.58
CA HIS A 253 -9.44 14.39 -25.76
C HIS A 253 -9.17 13.05 -26.45
N LEU A 254 -8.93 12.02 -25.65
CA LEU A 254 -8.74 10.65 -26.13
C LEU A 254 -10.06 9.87 -25.99
N PRO A 255 -10.38 8.98 -26.94
CA PRO A 255 -11.54 8.10 -26.80
C PRO A 255 -11.36 7.18 -25.59
N ALA A 256 -12.46 6.87 -24.90
CA ALA A 256 -12.45 5.88 -23.84
C ALA A 256 -12.06 4.50 -24.41
N PRO A 257 -11.18 3.73 -23.72
CA PRO A 257 -10.81 2.40 -24.17
C PRO A 257 -12.02 1.44 -24.08
N ALA A 258 -12.14 0.51 -25.03
CA ALA A 258 -13.23 -0.45 -25.07
C ALA A 258 -13.06 -1.59 -24.05
N ASP A 259 -11.81 -1.97 -23.77
CA ASP A 259 -11.43 -2.99 -22.81
C ASP A 259 -10.11 -2.66 -22.10
N GLN A 260 -9.78 -3.46 -21.08
CA GLN A 260 -8.60 -3.27 -20.25
C GLN A 260 -7.28 -3.47 -21.03
N GLU A 261 -7.25 -4.34 -22.03
CA GLU A 261 -6.04 -4.58 -22.82
C GLU A 261 -5.75 -3.37 -23.72
N GLN A 262 -6.77 -2.85 -24.39
CA GLN A 262 -6.68 -1.61 -25.15
C GLN A 262 -6.29 -0.41 -24.28
N GLU A 263 -6.81 -0.34 -23.05
CA GLU A 263 -6.39 0.64 -22.05
C GLU A 263 -4.88 0.55 -21.80
N ARG A 264 -4.37 -0.65 -21.49
CA ARG A 264 -2.94 -0.88 -21.21
C ARG A 264 -2.05 -0.50 -22.38
N VAL A 265 -2.40 -0.93 -23.60
CA VAL A 265 -1.63 -0.61 -24.82
C VAL A 265 -1.60 0.90 -25.07
N THR A 266 -2.76 1.57 -24.93
CA THR A 266 -2.87 3.01 -25.13
C THR A 266 -2.07 3.78 -24.08
N ASN A 267 -2.18 3.40 -22.82
CA ASN A 267 -1.45 4.02 -21.72
C ASN A 267 0.06 3.79 -21.81
N ALA A 268 0.51 2.63 -22.29
CA ALA A 268 1.92 2.37 -22.54
C ALA A 268 2.45 3.26 -23.67
N ALA A 269 1.67 3.45 -24.74
CA ALA A 269 2.00 4.37 -25.83
C ALA A 269 2.05 5.83 -25.37
N LEU A 270 1.10 6.27 -24.53
CA LEU A 270 1.10 7.61 -23.92
C LEU A 270 2.33 7.81 -23.03
N SER A 271 2.64 6.83 -22.19
CA SER A 271 3.82 6.85 -21.31
C SER A 271 5.11 6.93 -22.13
N ALA A 272 5.21 6.15 -23.21
CA ALA A 272 6.31 6.24 -24.15
C ALA A 272 6.38 7.64 -24.79
N GLN A 273 5.26 8.19 -25.26
CA GLN A 273 5.22 9.54 -25.85
C GLN A 273 5.70 10.61 -24.86
N TRP A 274 5.27 10.55 -23.59
CA TRP A 274 5.71 11.50 -22.56
C TRP A 274 7.18 11.33 -22.17
N ARG A 275 7.72 10.11 -22.30
CA ARG A 275 9.14 9.83 -22.08
C ARG A 275 10.01 10.40 -23.22
N HIS A 276 9.53 10.31 -24.47
CA HIS A 276 10.26 10.71 -25.67
C HIS A 276 10.03 12.16 -26.10
N SER A 277 9.07 12.88 -25.51
CA SER A 277 8.83 14.31 -25.79
C SER A 277 9.92 15.26 -25.29
N ALA A 278 10.98 14.76 -24.64
CA ALA A 278 12.24 15.49 -24.50
C ALA A 278 13.01 15.63 -25.84
N LEU A 279 12.70 14.82 -26.86
CA LEU A 279 13.26 14.85 -28.23
C LEU A 279 12.19 14.41 -29.25
N PHE A 280 11.15 15.22 -29.50
CA PHE A 280 10.05 14.82 -30.39
C PHE A 280 10.42 14.93 -31.89
N ARG A 281 10.17 13.85 -32.65
CA ARG A 281 9.92 13.89 -34.11
C ARG A 281 8.42 13.66 -34.34
N PRO A 282 7.68 14.60 -34.94
CA PRO A 282 6.27 14.36 -35.28
C PRO A 282 6.13 13.18 -36.25
N GLY A 283 5.27 12.21 -35.93
CA GLY A 283 4.86 11.13 -36.84
C GLY A 283 5.24 9.69 -36.45
N SER A 284 5.92 9.44 -35.32
CA SER A 284 6.38 8.09 -34.96
C SER A 284 5.42 7.27 -34.09
N VAL A 285 4.29 7.82 -33.66
CA VAL A 285 3.25 7.07 -32.95
C VAL A 285 2.05 6.97 -33.88
N ALA A 286 1.87 5.80 -34.47
CA ALA A 286 0.64 5.47 -35.16
C ALA A 286 -0.46 5.33 -34.10
N TYR A 287 -1.43 6.24 -34.09
CA TYR A 287 -2.65 6.05 -33.33
C TYR A 287 -3.33 4.78 -33.88
N PRO A 288 -3.60 3.75 -33.05
CA PRO A 288 -4.11 2.46 -33.52
C PRO A 288 -5.45 2.54 -34.26
N TRP A 289 -6.19 3.64 -34.11
CA TRP A 289 -7.52 3.84 -34.65
C TRP A 289 -7.59 4.76 -35.87
N VAL A 290 -6.45 5.29 -36.35
CA VAL A 290 -6.38 5.92 -37.68
C VAL A 290 -5.97 4.86 -38.71
N THR A 291 -6.66 3.74 -38.72
CA THR A 291 -7.00 3.10 -39.99
C THR A 291 -8.30 3.75 -40.42
N GLU A 292 -8.20 4.86 -41.17
CA GLU A 292 -9.25 5.09 -42.16
C GLU A 292 -9.41 3.75 -42.89
N PRO A 293 -10.63 3.23 -43.08
CA PRO A 293 -10.83 2.25 -44.13
C PRO A 293 -10.42 3.00 -45.38
N ARG A 294 -9.18 2.78 -45.84
CA ARG A 294 -8.82 3.05 -47.22
C ARG A 294 -9.77 2.13 -47.95
N ALA A 295 -10.92 2.70 -48.34
CA ALA A 295 -11.80 2.07 -49.28
C ALA A 295 -10.85 1.59 -50.37
N GLU A 296 -10.74 0.27 -50.52
CA GLU A 296 -10.26 -0.31 -51.74
C GLU A 296 -11.18 0.28 -52.80
N SER A 297 -10.72 1.40 -53.37
CA SER A 297 -11.17 1.88 -54.65
C SER A 297 -11.02 0.67 -55.53
N THR A 298 -12.16 0.06 -55.81
CA THR A 298 -12.34 -0.89 -56.88
C THR A 298 -12.02 -0.08 -58.13
N GLU A 299 -10.72 0.01 -58.46
CA GLU A 299 -10.26 0.46 -59.75
C GLU A 299 -10.72 -0.61 -60.73
N SER A 300 -11.92 -0.41 -61.25
CA SER A 300 -12.38 -1.00 -62.49
C SER A 300 -11.36 -0.62 -63.58
N PRO A 301 -10.77 -1.57 -64.29
CA PRO A 301 -9.74 -1.28 -65.28
C PRO A 301 -10.41 -0.85 -66.59
N GLU A 302 -10.91 0.37 -66.68
CA GLU A 302 -11.38 0.89 -67.96
C GLU A 302 -11.16 2.40 -68.11
N SER A 303 -10.52 2.75 -69.23
CA SER A 303 -10.31 4.09 -69.79
C SER A 303 -9.23 4.98 -69.16
N ARG A 304 -7.96 4.57 -69.35
CA ARG A 304 -6.92 5.55 -69.67
C ARG A 304 -7.03 5.87 -71.16
N ASP A 305 -7.81 6.91 -71.48
CA ASP A 305 -7.55 7.77 -72.64
C ASP A 305 -8.45 9.00 -72.56
N GLY A 306 -7.87 10.19 -72.70
CA GLY A 306 -8.63 11.39 -73.07
C GLY A 306 -8.54 12.60 -72.15
N LEU A 307 -7.53 13.43 -72.45
CA LEU A 307 -7.59 14.90 -72.48
C LEU A 307 -7.77 15.73 -71.19
N HIS A 308 -6.68 16.43 -70.87
CA HIS A 308 -6.59 17.87 -70.59
C HIS A 308 -7.89 18.71 -70.69
N ARG A 309 -8.22 19.46 -69.62
CA ARG A 309 -8.05 20.93 -69.53
C ARG A 309 -8.69 21.53 -68.27
N THR A 310 -7.85 22.24 -67.51
CA THR A 310 -8.03 23.61 -66.97
C THR A 310 -9.44 24.12 -66.60
N ARG A 311 -9.64 24.63 -65.38
CA ARG A 311 -9.58 26.07 -65.01
C ARG A 311 -10.28 26.35 -63.68
N THR A 312 -9.53 26.98 -62.78
CA THR A 312 -9.85 28.16 -61.93
C THR A 312 -11.29 28.72 -61.91
N HIS A 313 -11.86 28.86 -60.71
CA HIS A 313 -12.24 30.13 -60.04
C HIS A 313 -12.92 29.76 -58.70
N SER A 314 -12.45 30.22 -57.53
CA SER A 314 -12.51 31.60 -56.98
C SER A 314 -13.89 31.99 -56.47
N ARG A 315 -13.88 32.61 -55.28
CA ARG A 315 -14.91 33.43 -54.63
C ARG A 315 -15.80 32.66 -53.66
N ALA A 316 -15.54 32.70 -52.35
CA ALA A 316 -15.64 33.83 -51.42
C ALA A 316 -17.07 34.34 -51.22
N GLU A 317 -17.42 34.39 -49.94
CA GLU A 317 -18.33 35.32 -49.25
C GLU A 317 -19.49 34.63 -48.51
N THR A 318 -19.37 34.47 -47.19
CA THR A 318 -19.71 35.42 -46.10
C THR A 318 -21.18 35.31 -45.69
N ARG A 319 -21.33 35.05 -44.38
CA ARG A 319 -22.17 35.80 -43.42
C ARG A 319 -23.50 35.18 -42.95
N THR A 320 -23.62 35.26 -41.61
CA THR A 320 -24.81 35.58 -40.79
C THR A 320 -25.69 34.43 -40.27
N GLU A 321 -25.48 34.12 -38.98
CA GLU A 321 -26.49 33.91 -37.92
C GLU A 321 -27.68 34.90 -37.99
N PRO A 322 -28.85 34.71 -37.33
CA PRO A 322 -29.02 34.09 -36.00
C PRO A 322 -30.30 33.25 -35.71
N ARG A 323 -30.29 32.65 -34.51
CA ARG A 323 -31.35 32.16 -33.56
C ARG A 323 -32.69 32.95 -33.58
N PRO A 324 -33.72 32.61 -32.76
CA PRO A 324 -34.13 31.36 -32.07
C PRO A 324 -35.64 31.04 -32.28
N GLU A 325 -36.19 29.94 -31.71
CA GLU A 325 -37.45 29.96 -30.91
C GLU A 325 -37.91 28.57 -30.44
N ALA A 326 -38.66 28.60 -29.35
CA ALA A 326 -39.13 27.50 -28.52
C ALA A 326 -40.56 27.02 -28.87
N ARG A 327 -40.92 25.80 -28.47
CA ARG A 327 -42.29 25.27 -28.23
C ARG A 327 -42.11 23.91 -27.53
N SER A 328 -42.46 23.71 -26.25
CA SER A 328 -43.80 23.52 -25.69
C SER A 328 -44.68 22.54 -26.46
N GLY A 329 -45.01 21.41 -25.83
CA GLY A 329 -45.95 20.41 -26.32
C GLY A 329 -46.16 19.29 -25.30
N SER A 330 -47.12 19.50 -24.41
CA SER A 330 -47.70 18.54 -23.46
C SER A 330 -48.66 17.56 -24.13
N GLY A 331 -48.79 16.34 -23.59
CA GLY A 331 -50.11 15.69 -23.47
C GLY A 331 -50.20 14.18 -23.74
N VAL A 332 -51.06 13.55 -22.93
CA VAL A 332 -51.82 12.28 -23.11
C VAL A 332 -51.14 11.02 -22.56
N GLU A 333 -51.45 10.56 -21.34
CA GLU A 333 -52.59 9.72 -20.89
C GLU A 333 -52.66 8.30 -21.49
N GLY A 334 -52.60 7.29 -20.62
CA GLY A 334 -52.79 5.87 -20.96
C GLY A 334 -52.81 4.96 -19.72
N ARG A 335 -54.01 4.59 -19.30
CA ARG A 335 -54.43 3.84 -18.09
C ARG A 335 -54.34 2.32 -18.28
N ALA A 336 -54.48 1.59 -17.15
CA ALA A 336 -54.85 0.16 -16.97
C ALA A 336 -53.67 -0.84 -16.85
N ALA A 337 -53.66 -1.86 -15.98
CA ALA A 337 -54.50 -2.27 -14.85
C ALA A 337 -53.75 -3.35 -14.04
N LYS A 338 -54.06 -3.42 -12.73
CA LYS A 338 -53.64 -4.43 -11.72
C LYS A 338 -54.21 -5.83 -12.06
N PRO A 339 -53.62 -6.93 -11.55
CA PRO A 339 -54.24 -7.57 -10.39
C PRO A 339 -53.24 -8.09 -9.34
N GLU A 340 -53.78 -8.32 -8.14
CA GLU A 340 -53.14 -8.77 -6.89
C GLU A 340 -54.02 -9.93 -6.33
N PRO A 341 -53.63 -10.64 -5.27
CA PRO A 341 -52.87 -11.90 -5.33
C PRO A 341 -53.66 -13.09 -4.75
N THR A 342 -53.14 -14.32 -4.95
CA THR A 342 -53.71 -15.55 -4.39
C THR A 342 -52.89 -16.04 -3.20
N VAL A 343 -53.63 -16.31 -2.12
CA VAL A 343 -53.24 -16.79 -0.79
C VAL A 343 -52.84 -18.27 -0.83
N TRP A 344 -51.77 -18.64 -0.11
CA TRP A 344 -51.54 -20.03 0.31
C TRP A 344 -50.80 -20.06 1.67
N GLU A 345 -51.43 -20.67 2.67
CA GLU A 345 -50.89 -20.93 4.02
C GLU A 345 -50.32 -22.36 4.11
N PRO A 346 -49.33 -22.62 5.00
CA PRO A 346 -48.59 -23.88 5.06
C PRO A 346 -49.19 -24.90 6.05
N PRO A 347 -48.86 -26.21 5.92
CA PRO A 347 -49.14 -27.18 6.96
C PRO A 347 -47.98 -27.33 7.96
N THR A 348 -48.35 -27.28 9.24
CA THR A 348 -47.63 -27.74 10.42
C THR A 348 -47.36 -29.25 10.40
N LEU A 349 -46.16 -29.69 10.77
CA LEU A 349 -45.91 -31.02 11.33
C LEU A 349 -44.82 -30.99 12.42
N THR A 350 -45.13 -31.79 13.43
CA THR A 350 -44.54 -31.97 14.76
C THR A 350 -43.45 -33.05 14.80
N GLY A 351 -42.44 -32.85 15.66
CA GLY A 351 -41.96 -33.87 16.62
C GLY A 351 -40.87 -34.90 16.21
N SER A 352 -39.74 -34.88 16.93
CA SER A 352 -38.99 -36.00 17.57
C SER A 352 -37.49 -35.59 17.64
N GLU A 353 -36.92 -35.34 18.82
CA GLU A 353 -36.34 -36.33 19.76
C GLU A 353 -35.32 -37.28 19.12
N TYR A 354 -34.03 -37.03 19.36
CA TYR A 354 -32.90 -37.97 19.55
C TYR A 354 -31.67 -37.07 19.80
N GLY A 355 -30.82 -37.21 20.81
CA GLY A 355 -30.50 -38.31 21.70
C GLY A 355 -29.00 -38.22 21.96
N SER A 356 -28.62 -37.73 23.15
CA SER A 356 -27.25 -37.62 23.65
C SER A 356 -26.56 -38.98 23.73
N GLY A 357 -25.32 -39.07 23.25
CA GLY A 357 -24.48 -40.27 23.34
C GLY A 357 -23.07 -39.95 23.80
N THR A 358 -22.86 -39.99 25.12
CA THR A 358 -21.57 -40.05 25.79
C THR A 358 -20.85 -41.37 25.48
N TRP A 359 -19.56 -41.32 25.17
CA TRP A 359 -18.70 -42.52 25.13
C TRP A 359 -17.50 -42.35 26.06
N THR A 360 -17.56 -43.08 27.17
CA THR A 360 -16.48 -43.38 28.11
C THR A 360 -15.93 -44.76 27.80
N GLY A 361 -14.62 -44.97 27.91
CA GLY A 361 -14.11 -46.33 28.15
C GLY A 361 -12.67 -46.63 27.71
N HIS A 362 -11.77 -46.56 28.70
CA HIS A 362 -10.71 -47.53 29.03
C HIS A 362 -9.55 -47.86 28.07
N GLY A 363 -8.34 -47.75 28.64
CA GLY A 363 -7.38 -48.86 28.64
C GLY A 363 -5.91 -48.46 28.48
N GLY A 364 -5.21 -48.24 29.59
CA GLY A 364 -3.75 -48.46 29.67
C GLY A 364 -3.40 -49.96 29.57
N PRO A 365 -2.13 -50.40 29.72
CA PRO A 365 -1.23 -49.93 30.80
C PRO A 365 0.28 -49.82 30.45
N ASP A 366 0.99 -49.18 31.40
CA ASP A 366 2.31 -49.46 31.99
C ASP A 366 3.53 -49.89 31.15
N HIS A 367 4.63 -49.14 31.32
CA HIS A 367 5.89 -49.70 31.82
C HIS A 367 6.84 -48.63 32.38
N ASP A 368 7.06 -48.69 33.69
CA ASP A 368 8.29 -48.26 34.38
C ASP A 368 9.46 -49.19 33.99
N ASP A 369 10.70 -48.68 33.89
CA ASP A 369 11.74 -48.94 34.90
C ASP A 369 13.14 -48.31 34.60
N THR A 370 13.59 -47.53 35.59
CA THR A 370 14.89 -47.47 36.27
C THR A 370 16.28 -47.73 35.62
N ALA A 371 17.16 -46.75 35.93
CA ALA A 371 18.53 -46.87 36.47
C ALA A 371 19.74 -47.30 35.59
N SER A 372 20.79 -46.46 35.56
CA SER A 372 22.10 -46.73 36.21
C SER A 372 23.24 -45.78 35.75
N ARG A 373 23.98 -45.27 36.72
CA ARG A 373 25.32 -44.59 36.67
C ARG A 373 26.45 -45.60 36.29
N PRO A 374 27.76 -45.25 36.05
CA PRO A 374 28.54 -44.23 36.79
C PRO A 374 29.71 -43.46 36.08
N ALA A 375 30.18 -42.45 36.84
CA ALA A 375 31.47 -41.76 37.02
C ALA A 375 32.74 -41.98 36.13
N GLY A 376 33.48 -40.86 35.96
CA GLY A 376 34.95 -40.79 35.80
C GLY A 376 35.47 -39.36 35.54
N HIS A 377 36.13 -38.71 36.52
CA HIS A 377 37.52 -38.15 36.50
C HIS A 377 37.90 -37.31 35.26
N GLY A 378 38.50 -36.11 35.29
CA GLY A 378 39.27 -35.34 36.27
C GLY A 378 40.30 -34.50 35.47
N GLY A 379 40.63 -33.27 35.90
CA GLY A 379 41.80 -32.52 35.37
C GLY A 379 41.58 -31.04 35.04
N THR A 380 42.13 -30.17 35.90
CA THR A 380 42.52 -28.78 35.58
C THR A 380 43.82 -28.77 34.75
N PRO A 381 44.14 -27.70 33.99
CA PRO A 381 45.11 -26.74 34.53
C PRO A 381 45.00 -25.26 34.05
N GLU A 382 45.61 -24.41 34.89
CA GLU A 382 46.43 -23.20 34.63
C GLU A 382 45.97 -22.00 33.77
N ALA A 383 46.18 -20.84 34.40
CA ALA A 383 46.04 -19.49 33.87
C ALA A 383 47.31 -19.03 33.11
N VAL A 384 47.12 -18.29 32.00
CA VAL A 384 48.18 -17.51 31.34
C VAL A 384 47.69 -16.09 31.06
N HIS A 385 48.38 -15.12 31.67
CA HIS A 385 48.24 -13.69 31.41
C HIS A 385 48.83 -13.31 30.04
N SER A 386 48.11 -12.51 29.25
CA SER A 386 48.71 -11.73 28.16
C SER A 386 48.17 -10.28 28.16
N ARG A 387 49.09 -9.32 28.26
CA ARG A 387 48.86 -7.86 28.14
C ARG A 387 48.84 -7.46 26.66
N ALA A 388 47.84 -6.69 26.23
CA ALA A 388 47.76 -6.08 24.90
C ALA A 388 48.25 -4.60 24.90
N PRO A 389 48.78 -4.06 23.78
CA PRO A 389 49.48 -2.78 23.76
C PRO A 389 48.53 -1.57 23.60
N ARG A 390 48.69 -0.57 24.48
CA ARG A 390 47.85 0.63 24.61
C ARG A 390 48.12 1.73 23.55
N ASN A 391 49.07 1.54 22.64
CA ASN A 391 49.63 2.64 21.84
C ASN A 391 48.98 2.85 20.44
N SER A 392 48.11 1.97 19.96
CA SER A 392 47.48 2.15 18.63
C SER A 392 46.30 3.14 18.64
N LEU A 393 45.62 3.30 19.78
CA LEU A 393 44.43 4.17 19.91
C LEU A 393 44.77 5.66 19.95
N VAL A 394 45.93 6.04 20.49
CA VAL A 394 46.36 7.44 20.60
C VAL A 394 46.67 8.04 19.22
N ASN A 395 47.21 7.23 18.30
CA ASN A 395 47.53 7.68 16.94
C ASN A 395 46.30 7.82 16.04
N VAL A 396 45.22 7.07 16.32
CA VAL A 396 43.93 7.21 15.64
C VAL A 396 43.19 8.46 16.14
N ALA A 397 43.20 8.71 17.45
CA ALA A 397 42.59 9.92 18.04
C ALA A 397 43.27 11.22 17.56
N ARG A 398 44.60 11.22 17.41
CA ARG A 398 45.35 12.40 16.95
C ARG A 398 45.09 12.72 15.47
N LYS A 399 44.87 11.71 14.62
CA LYS A 399 44.50 11.91 13.20
C LYS A 399 43.02 12.34 13.04
N ALA A 400 42.14 11.92 13.94
CA ALA A 400 40.75 12.38 13.98
C ALA A 400 40.62 13.87 14.39
N GLY A 401 41.46 14.34 15.32
CA GLY A 401 41.46 15.74 15.76
C GLY A 401 41.90 16.75 14.70
N VAL A 402 42.82 16.37 13.80
CA VAL A 402 43.30 17.23 12.69
C VAL A 402 42.25 17.32 11.56
N LEU A 403 41.43 16.28 11.37
CA LEU A 403 40.30 16.31 10.43
C LEU A 403 39.11 17.13 10.96
N ALA A 404 38.88 17.13 12.28
CA ALA A 404 37.81 17.91 12.91
C ALA A 404 38.06 19.43 12.86
N THR A 405 39.32 19.87 12.94
CA THR A 405 39.70 21.30 12.81
C THR A 405 39.57 21.81 11.38
N ALA A 406 39.80 20.96 10.36
CA ALA A 406 39.54 21.31 8.96
C ALA A 406 38.03 21.41 8.65
N ALA A 407 37.18 20.60 9.31
CA ALA A 407 35.72 20.67 9.16
C ALA A 407 35.10 21.92 9.82
N ALA A 408 35.66 22.38 10.96
CA ALA A 408 35.23 23.61 11.62
C ALA A 408 35.56 24.87 10.79
N GLY A 409 36.69 24.88 10.07
CA GLY A 409 37.05 25.97 9.15
C GLY A 409 36.11 26.10 7.94
N LEU A 410 35.50 25.00 7.49
CA LEU A 410 34.53 24.98 6.39
C LEU A 410 33.14 25.53 6.79
N ALA A 411 32.76 25.44 8.07
CA ALA A 411 31.50 26.00 8.56
C ALA A 411 31.50 27.54 8.61
N ALA A 412 32.67 28.16 8.81
CA ALA A 412 32.81 29.62 8.80
C ALA A 412 32.77 30.25 7.39
N ALA A 413 32.93 29.46 6.32
CA ALA A 413 32.87 29.93 4.93
C ALA A 413 31.47 29.87 4.29
N ALA A 414 30.43 29.53 5.08
CA ALA A 414 29.05 29.35 4.61
C ALA A 414 28.27 30.65 4.31
N ALA A 415 28.96 31.78 4.15
CA ALA A 415 28.35 33.05 3.69
C ALA A 415 28.25 33.16 2.15
N THR A 416 28.66 32.15 1.39
CA THR A 416 28.55 32.13 -0.08
C THR A 416 27.68 30.97 -0.58
N PRO A 417 26.63 31.22 -1.39
CA PRO A 417 25.63 30.23 -1.77
C PRO A 417 26.10 29.13 -2.76
N LEU A 418 27.40 29.04 -3.05
CA LEU A 418 27.96 28.17 -4.10
C LEU A 418 28.65 26.90 -3.56
N VAL A 419 28.71 26.67 -2.24
CA VAL A 419 29.47 25.53 -1.64
C VAL A 419 28.58 24.38 -1.12
N GLY A 420 27.25 24.51 -1.19
CA GLY A 420 26.30 23.49 -0.70
C GLY A 420 26.46 22.09 -1.31
N SER A 421 27.11 21.97 -2.48
CA SER A 421 27.36 20.69 -3.15
C SER A 421 28.51 19.89 -2.52
N VAL A 422 29.48 20.54 -1.86
CA VAL A 422 30.67 19.87 -1.31
C VAL A 422 30.42 19.34 0.11
N ALA A 423 29.56 20.01 0.89
CA ALA A 423 29.18 19.57 2.23
C ALA A 423 28.40 18.23 2.25
N LEU A 424 27.62 17.94 1.20
CA LEU A 424 26.90 16.66 1.07
C LEU A 424 27.84 15.46 0.79
N ALA A 425 29.00 15.68 0.16
CA ALA A 425 29.97 14.62 -0.08
C ALA A 425 30.71 14.21 1.22
N GLY A 426 30.91 15.16 2.15
CA GLY A 426 31.58 14.91 3.44
C GLY A 426 30.78 14.02 4.39
N VAL A 427 29.46 14.17 4.43
CA VAL A 427 28.58 13.35 5.30
C VAL A 427 28.49 11.90 4.81
N GLY A 428 28.53 11.67 3.49
CA GLY A 428 28.60 10.32 2.91
C GLY A 428 29.95 9.60 3.15
N ALA A 429 31.05 10.36 3.18
CA ALA A 429 32.39 9.82 3.46
C ALA A 429 32.58 9.45 4.95
N ALA A 430 32.01 10.22 5.88
CA ALA A 430 32.10 9.93 7.31
C ALA A 430 31.31 8.66 7.71
N GLY A 431 30.12 8.45 7.13
CA GLY A 431 29.33 7.24 7.35
C GLY A 431 29.97 5.97 6.79
N THR A 432 30.71 6.07 5.69
CA THR A 432 31.39 4.92 5.07
C THR A 432 32.66 4.52 5.83
N LEU A 433 33.39 5.50 6.40
CA LEU A 433 34.56 5.22 7.24
C LEU A 433 34.18 4.52 8.55
N ALA A 434 33.06 4.91 9.17
CA ALA A 434 32.54 4.28 10.40
C ALA A 434 32.07 2.83 10.19
N ILE A 435 31.52 2.53 9.00
CA ILE A 435 31.11 1.16 8.65
C ILE A 435 32.33 0.28 8.29
N ALA A 436 33.35 0.85 7.63
CA ALA A 436 34.59 0.14 7.33
C ALA A 436 35.35 -0.25 8.61
N THR A 437 35.47 0.66 9.59
CA THR A 437 36.14 0.38 10.87
C THR A 437 35.38 -0.65 11.72
N LEU A 438 34.05 -0.62 11.74
CA LEU A 438 33.23 -1.67 12.37
C LEU A 438 33.40 -3.04 11.69
N SER A 439 33.59 -3.07 10.38
CA SER A 439 33.82 -4.31 9.63
C SER A 439 35.22 -4.91 9.90
N GLU A 440 36.24 -4.07 10.06
CA GLU A 440 37.62 -4.49 10.37
C GLU A 440 37.72 -5.06 11.80
N ILE A 441 37.00 -4.45 12.76
CA ILE A 441 36.89 -4.93 14.15
C ILE A 441 36.22 -6.32 14.19
N ARG A 442 35.21 -6.55 13.35
CA ARG A 442 34.54 -7.86 13.24
C ARG A 442 35.43 -8.92 12.58
N ARG A 443 36.26 -8.51 11.61
CA ARG A 443 37.23 -9.35 10.91
C ARG A 443 38.41 -9.76 11.81
N HIS A 444 38.82 -8.89 12.74
CA HIS A 444 39.80 -9.25 13.76
C HIS A 444 39.25 -10.22 14.80
N ARG A 445 37.93 -10.17 15.09
CA ARG A 445 37.26 -11.14 15.97
C ARG A 445 37.13 -12.54 15.35
N SER A 446 37.02 -12.64 14.03
CA SER A 446 36.93 -13.94 13.33
C SER A 446 38.28 -14.60 13.05
N LYS A 447 39.41 -13.89 13.22
CA LYS A 447 40.76 -14.42 13.01
C LYS A 447 41.29 -15.28 14.17
N ASN A 448 40.54 -15.38 15.28
CA ASN A 448 40.93 -16.16 16.47
C ASN A 448 40.18 -17.50 16.61
N GLN A 449 39.49 -17.98 15.59
CA GLN A 449 39.00 -19.36 15.54
C GLN A 449 39.94 -20.23 14.69
N PRO A 450 40.43 -21.37 15.19
CA PRO A 450 41.23 -22.29 14.38
C PRO A 450 40.36 -22.90 13.27
N ALA A 451 40.83 -22.83 12.04
CA ALA A 451 40.14 -23.35 10.86
C ALA A 451 40.19 -24.89 10.81
N PRO A 452 39.13 -25.58 10.37
CA PRO A 452 39.19 -27.00 10.04
C PRO A 452 40.01 -27.24 8.76
N ALA A 453 40.69 -28.39 8.70
CA ALA A 453 41.60 -28.77 7.62
C ALA A 453 40.90 -28.84 6.25
N PRO A 454 41.57 -28.43 5.15
CA PRO A 454 40.98 -28.41 3.82
C PRO A 454 40.86 -29.84 3.22
N PRO A 455 39.72 -30.19 2.60
CA PRO A 455 39.62 -31.38 1.76
C PRO A 455 40.37 -31.18 0.42
N ALA A 456 40.84 -32.30 -0.13
CA ALA A 456 41.71 -32.38 -1.31
C ALA A 456 41.16 -31.65 -2.55
N ALA A 457 42.09 -31.04 -3.29
CA ALA A 457 41.82 -30.24 -4.48
C ALA A 457 41.15 -31.04 -5.60
N VAL A 458 39.92 -30.65 -5.94
CA VAL A 458 39.27 -31.01 -7.21
C VAL A 458 39.38 -29.81 -8.13
N GLN A 459 40.01 -29.99 -9.30
CA GLN A 459 40.13 -28.95 -10.32
C GLN A 459 38.74 -28.59 -10.88
N PRO A 460 38.43 -27.29 -11.09
CA PRO A 460 37.18 -26.90 -11.72
C PRO A 460 37.21 -27.19 -13.22
N PRO A 461 36.10 -27.68 -13.82
CA PRO A 461 36.02 -27.91 -15.25
C PRO A 461 36.00 -26.58 -16.01
N THR A 462 36.72 -26.54 -17.12
CA THR A 462 36.76 -25.42 -18.07
C THR A 462 35.40 -25.27 -18.77
N LEU A 463 34.74 -24.13 -18.56
CA LEU A 463 33.50 -23.75 -19.24
C LEU A 463 33.77 -23.34 -20.69
N GLY A 464 33.38 -24.19 -21.64
CA GLY A 464 33.13 -23.80 -23.03
C GLY A 464 31.69 -23.34 -23.17
N TYR A 465 31.48 -22.12 -23.68
CA TYR A 465 30.15 -21.60 -23.99
C TYR A 465 29.66 -22.16 -25.33
N ASP A 466 28.57 -22.91 -25.32
CA ASP A 466 27.81 -23.34 -26.50
C ASP A 466 26.55 -22.47 -26.63
N HIS A 467 26.36 -21.86 -27.80
CA HIS A 467 25.26 -20.91 -28.09
C HIS A 467 24.06 -21.62 -28.72
N ARG A 468 23.37 -22.47 -27.96
CA ARG A 468 22.05 -23.01 -28.36
C ARG A 468 20.92 -22.34 -27.55
N PRO A 469 19.76 -22.04 -28.16
CA PRO A 469 18.63 -21.45 -27.44
C PRO A 469 18.13 -22.42 -26.35
N PRO A 470 17.75 -21.90 -25.17
CA PRO A 470 17.43 -22.75 -24.03
C PRO A 470 16.13 -23.51 -24.27
N GLN A 471 16.19 -24.84 -24.22
CA GLN A 471 15.00 -25.65 -23.97
C GLN A 471 14.43 -25.22 -22.62
N GLN A 472 13.10 -25.05 -22.56
CA GLN A 472 12.37 -24.62 -21.37
C GLN A 472 12.70 -25.57 -20.21
N GLY A 473 13.44 -25.06 -19.23
CA GLY A 473 13.90 -25.85 -18.10
C GLY A 473 12.76 -26.16 -17.12
N PRO A 474 12.90 -27.23 -16.30
CA PRO A 474 11.89 -27.69 -15.35
C PRO A 474 11.44 -26.61 -14.34
N VAL A 475 12.28 -25.60 -14.09
CA VAL A 475 11.96 -24.47 -13.19
C VAL A 475 10.84 -23.58 -13.74
N VAL A 476 10.70 -23.45 -15.07
CA VAL A 476 9.64 -22.65 -15.70
C VAL A 476 8.31 -23.39 -15.64
N GLN A 477 8.31 -24.72 -15.85
CA GLN A 477 7.13 -25.57 -15.69
C GLN A 477 6.61 -25.60 -14.24
N VAL A 478 7.53 -25.64 -13.26
CA VAL A 478 7.17 -25.56 -11.83
C VAL A 478 6.61 -24.16 -11.49
N GLY A 479 7.11 -23.10 -12.12
CA GLY A 479 6.58 -21.75 -11.93
C GLY A 479 5.15 -21.57 -12.47
N GLU A 480 4.82 -22.21 -13.60
CA GLU A 480 3.46 -22.19 -14.15
C GLU A 480 2.49 -23.07 -13.36
N SER A 481 2.90 -24.27 -12.93
CA SER A 481 2.05 -25.13 -12.11
C SER A 481 1.79 -24.54 -10.72
N ILE A 482 2.76 -23.82 -10.14
CA ILE A 482 2.58 -23.06 -8.89
C ILE A 482 1.69 -21.83 -9.12
N ARG A 483 1.82 -21.12 -10.25
CA ARG A 483 0.91 -20.02 -10.59
C ARG A 483 -0.53 -20.53 -10.78
N GLU A 484 -0.70 -21.71 -11.36
CA GLU A 484 -2.01 -22.36 -11.55
C GLU A 484 -2.60 -22.87 -10.23
N ALA A 485 -1.76 -23.39 -9.32
CA ALA A 485 -2.17 -23.84 -7.98
C ALA A 485 -2.45 -22.69 -6.99
N LEU A 486 -1.73 -21.56 -7.10
CA LEU A 486 -1.89 -20.38 -6.24
C LEU A 486 -2.91 -19.37 -6.77
N SER A 487 -3.34 -19.50 -8.02
CA SER A 487 -4.46 -18.72 -8.52
C SER A 487 -5.71 -19.25 -7.83
N PRO A 488 -6.44 -18.44 -7.03
CA PRO A 488 -7.72 -18.87 -6.48
C PRO A 488 -8.54 -19.36 -7.66
N ALA A 489 -9.09 -20.59 -7.52
CA ALA A 489 -9.84 -21.25 -8.56
C ALA A 489 -10.75 -20.22 -9.22
N PRO A 490 -10.77 -20.14 -10.56
CA PRO A 490 -11.60 -19.16 -11.26
C PRO A 490 -13.01 -19.28 -10.66
N PRO A 491 -13.57 -18.19 -10.13
CA PRO A 491 -14.81 -18.27 -9.36
C PRO A 491 -15.87 -18.91 -10.24
N THR A 492 -16.82 -19.64 -9.67
CA THR A 492 -17.89 -20.22 -10.49
C THR A 492 -18.61 -19.08 -11.23
N ALA A 493 -18.83 -19.23 -12.53
CA ALA A 493 -19.61 -18.23 -13.25
C ALA A 493 -21.09 -18.39 -12.86
N PHE A 494 -21.66 -17.37 -12.23
CA PHE A 494 -23.08 -17.34 -11.85
C PHE A 494 -23.64 -15.93 -11.97
N ARG A 495 -24.97 -15.84 -11.99
CA ARG A 495 -25.71 -14.58 -12.01
C ARG A 495 -26.87 -14.65 -11.02
N GLY A 496 -27.22 -13.51 -10.44
CA GLY A 496 -28.26 -13.43 -9.43
C GLY A 496 -28.49 -11.99 -8.99
N GLY A 497 -29.06 -11.84 -7.81
CA GLY A 497 -29.23 -10.58 -7.10
C GLY A 497 -28.84 -10.74 -5.64
N VAL A 498 -28.50 -9.63 -5.01
CA VAL A 498 -28.33 -9.52 -3.57
C VAL A 498 -29.14 -8.32 -3.09
N ALA A 499 -29.77 -8.47 -1.94
CA ALA A 499 -30.41 -7.37 -1.25
C ALA A 499 -30.03 -7.35 0.23
N VAL A 500 -29.90 -6.14 0.77
CA VAL A 500 -29.63 -5.88 2.18
C VAL A 500 -30.69 -4.92 2.69
N THR A 501 -31.32 -5.31 3.79
CA THR A 501 -32.26 -4.48 4.55
C THR A 501 -31.96 -4.65 6.03
N MET A 502 -32.51 -3.77 6.86
CA MET A 502 -32.55 -4.02 8.30
C MET A 502 -33.99 -4.06 8.75
N ASP A 503 -34.32 -5.15 9.43
CA ASP A 503 -35.62 -5.34 10.06
C ASP A 503 -35.58 -4.59 11.40
N VAL A 504 -36.07 -3.35 11.35
CA VAL A 504 -36.21 -2.46 12.51
C VAL A 504 -37.68 -2.10 12.65
N THR A 505 -38.17 -2.06 13.89
CA THR A 505 -39.55 -1.73 14.22
C THR A 505 -39.92 -0.25 14.05
N GLU A 506 -38.95 0.68 13.93
CA GLU A 506 -39.21 2.13 13.86
C GLU A 506 -38.38 2.81 12.75
N ASP A 507 -39.08 3.47 11.83
CA ASP A 507 -38.68 4.44 10.77
C ASP A 507 -37.38 4.21 9.96
N VAL A 508 -37.55 3.92 8.67
CA VAL A 508 -36.50 4.08 7.64
C VAL A 508 -36.65 5.47 7.02
N GLN A 509 -35.66 6.34 7.21
CA GLN A 509 -35.66 7.65 6.55
C GLN A 509 -34.87 7.59 5.25
N ARG A 510 -35.33 8.27 4.20
CA ARG A 510 -34.55 8.43 2.98
C ARG A 510 -33.79 9.75 3.01
N VAL A 511 -32.49 9.68 3.26
CA VAL A 511 -31.60 10.84 3.16
C VAL A 511 -30.88 10.78 1.82
N ASN A 512 -31.11 11.77 0.96
CA ASN A 512 -30.60 11.80 -0.43
C ASN A 512 -31.03 10.61 -1.31
N GLY A 513 -32.12 9.93 -0.97
CA GLY A 513 -32.65 8.80 -1.73
C GLY A 513 -32.06 7.44 -1.34
N GLU A 514 -31.10 7.41 -0.40
CA GLU A 514 -30.60 6.19 0.22
C GLU A 514 -31.35 5.94 1.54
N PRO A 515 -31.68 4.67 1.87
CA PRO A 515 -32.27 4.33 3.16
C PRO A 515 -31.24 4.54 4.27
N GLU A 516 -31.66 5.25 5.32
CA GLU A 516 -30.94 5.49 6.56
C GLU A 516 -31.77 4.87 7.68
N TRP A 517 -31.17 3.92 8.40
CA TRP A 517 -31.86 3.22 9.47
C TRP A 517 -31.45 3.78 10.82
N HIS A 518 -32.42 3.97 11.70
CA HIS A 518 -32.19 4.50 13.04
C HIS A 518 -32.26 3.38 14.07
N LEU A 519 -31.30 3.32 14.99
CA LEU A 519 -31.26 2.41 16.13
C LEU A 519 -31.09 3.21 17.43
N ARG A 520 -31.52 2.65 18.56
CA ARG A 520 -31.16 3.20 19.87
C ARG A 520 -29.86 2.59 20.39
N PRO A 521 -29.07 3.31 21.20
CA PRO A 521 -27.90 2.74 21.85
C PRO A 521 -28.25 1.46 22.62
N GLY A 522 -27.59 0.36 22.28
CA GLY A 522 -27.78 -0.98 22.86
C GLY A 522 -28.94 -1.79 22.27
N GLU A 523 -29.74 -1.22 21.37
CA GLU A 523 -30.83 -1.94 20.69
C GLU A 523 -30.28 -2.84 19.58
N PRO A 524 -30.68 -4.13 19.52
CA PRO A 524 -30.28 -5.02 18.45
C PRO A 524 -31.08 -4.71 17.17
N GLY A 525 -30.39 -4.36 16.09
CA GLY A 525 -30.94 -4.31 14.73
C GLY A 525 -30.66 -5.61 13.98
N LEU A 526 -31.65 -6.16 13.29
CA LEU A 526 -31.47 -7.38 12.50
C LEU A 526 -31.17 -7.02 11.04
N VAL A 527 -29.91 -7.12 10.62
CA VAL A 527 -29.55 -6.91 9.21
C VAL A 527 -29.93 -8.17 8.45
N VAL A 528 -30.79 -8.06 7.44
CA VAL A 528 -31.21 -9.18 6.59
C VAL A 528 -30.53 -9.06 5.23
N VAL A 529 -29.67 -10.03 4.93
CA VAL A 529 -28.98 -10.19 3.65
C VAL A 529 -29.67 -11.32 2.89
N ALA A 530 -30.38 -10.99 1.81
CA ALA A 530 -31.02 -11.95 0.93
C ALA A 530 -30.20 -12.11 -0.36
N VAL A 531 -29.90 -13.35 -0.73
CA VAL A 531 -29.18 -13.66 -1.97
C VAL A 531 -30.03 -14.61 -2.81
N GLY A 532 -30.26 -14.24 -4.06
CA GLY A 532 -30.96 -15.06 -5.05
C GLY A 532 -30.08 -15.34 -6.24
N LEU A 533 -29.94 -16.61 -6.62
CA LEU A 533 -29.17 -17.06 -7.78
C LEU A 533 -30.11 -17.49 -8.90
N GLY A 534 -29.71 -17.25 -10.15
CA GLY A 534 -30.49 -17.58 -11.34
C GLY A 534 -31.06 -16.37 -12.07
N VAL A 535 -31.72 -16.64 -13.20
CA VAL A 535 -32.17 -15.61 -14.16
C VAL A 535 -33.28 -14.73 -13.58
N GLY A 536 -34.16 -15.27 -12.73
CA GLY A 536 -35.24 -14.51 -12.09
C GLY A 536 -34.72 -13.37 -11.22
N TYR A 537 -33.84 -13.69 -10.27
CA TYR A 537 -33.26 -12.72 -9.33
C TYR A 537 -32.31 -11.73 -10.00
N ARG A 538 -31.71 -12.12 -11.14
CA ARG A 538 -30.91 -11.23 -11.96
C ARG A 538 -31.75 -10.08 -12.56
N GLN A 539 -32.94 -10.39 -13.07
CA GLN A 539 -33.79 -9.40 -13.73
C GLN A 539 -34.52 -8.50 -12.74
N GLN A 540 -34.82 -9.01 -11.55
CA GLN A 540 -35.60 -8.31 -10.53
C GLN A 540 -35.00 -8.52 -9.13
N PRO A 541 -33.79 -7.99 -8.85
CA PRO A 541 -33.15 -8.15 -7.54
C PRO A 541 -33.99 -7.54 -6.42
N GLN A 542 -34.87 -6.56 -6.70
CA GLN A 542 -35.79 -6.01 -5.70
C GLN A 542 -36.81 -7.04 -5.18
N GLN A 543 -37.07 -8.15 -5.89
CA GLN A 543 -37.94 -9.21 -5.37
C GLN A 543 -37.36 -9.85 -4.09
N LEU A 544 -36.05 -9.82 -3.90
CA LEU A 544 -35.38 -10.35 -2.71
C LEU A 544 -35.75 -9.58 -1.44
N LEU A 545 -36.13 -8.31 -1.57
CA LEU A 545 -36.56 -7.50 -0.44
C LEU A 545 -37.99 -7.83 0.00
N ALA A 546 -38.78 -8.57 -0.80
CA ALA A 546 -40.17 -8.90 -0.49
C ALA A 546 -41.04 -7.70 -0.04
N GLY A 547 -40.72 -6.48 -0.51
CA GLY A 547 -41.40 -5.24 -0.13
C GLY A 547 -40.79 -4.48 1.06
N LEU A 548 -39.70 -4.97 1.65
CA LEU A 548 -38.92 -4.26 2.66
C LEU A 548 -38.10 -3.11 2.04
N GLU A 549 -37.82 -2.08 2.82
CA GLU A 549 -36.97 -0.97 2.39
C GLU A 549 -35.49 -1.32 2.55
N GLY A 550 -34.76 -1.42 1.44
CA GLY A 550 -33.34 -1.70 1.46
C GLY A 550 -32.66 -1.47 0.13
N THR A 551 -31.40 -1.88 0.06
CA THR A 551 -30.55 -1.77 -1.12
C THR A 551 -30.49 -3.12 -1.83
N ALA A 552 -30.80 -3.17 -3.11
CA ALA A 552 -30.73 -4.38 -3.92
C ALA A 552 -29.92 -4.14 -5.20
N GLU A 553 -28.98 -5.04 -5.50
CA GLU A 553 -28.07 -4.95 -6.63
C GLU A 553 -27.96 -6.28 -7.38
N GLU A 554 -27.61 -6.20 -8.67
CA GLU A 554 -27.32 -7.38 -9.49
C GLU A 554 -26.00 -8.02 -9.03
N LEU A 555 -26.00 -9.34 -8.87
CA LEU A 555 -24.82 -10.11 -8.52
C LEU A 555 -24.33 -10.87 -9.76
N VAL A 556 -23.21 -10.44 -10.35
CA VAL A 556 -22.71 -11.02 -11.62
C VAL A 556 -21.24 -11.40 -11.53
N VAL A 557 -20.95 -12.70 -11.70
CA VAL A 557 -19.60 -13.21 -11.94
C VAL A 557 -19.53 -13.76 -13.36
N VAL A 558 -18.89 -13.00 -14.26
CA VAL A 558 -18.81 -13.35 -15.70
C VAL A 558 -17.61 -14.26 -16.02
N ALA A 559 -16.56 -14.22 -15.20
CA ALA A 559 -15.31 -14.95 -15.46
C ALA A 559 -15.22 -16.16 -14.53
N GLY A 560 -15.36 -17.38 -15.08
CA GLY A 560 -15.47 -18.57 -14.25
C GLY A 560 -15.69 -19.90 -14.97
N ARG A 561 -15.55 -21.02 -14.26
CA ARG A 561 -16.06 -22.33 -14.71
C ARG A 561 -17.55 -22.41 -14.35
N SER A 562 -18.39 -22.89 -15.26
CA SER A 562 -19.79 -23.21 -14.93
C SER A 562 -19.79 -24.41 -13.98
N ALA A 563 -20.48 -24.29 -12.85
CA ALA A 563 -20.66 -25.38 -11.90
C ALA A 563 -22.12 -25.40 -11.42
N PRO A 564 -22.66 -26.57 -11.04
CA PRO A 564 -24.03 -26.67 -10.55
C PRO A 564 -24.22 -25.99 -9.19
N GLU A 565 -23.14 -25.80 -8.44
CA GLU A 565 -23.13 -25.16 -7.11
C GLU A 565 -22.04 -24.09 -7.04
N VAL A 566 -22.29 -23.07 -6.21
CA VAL A 566 -21.34 -22.02 -5.88
C VAL A 566 -21.15 -21.93 -4.38
N ASP A 567 -19.89 -21.78 -3.95
CA ASP A 567 -19.55 -21.44 -2.58
C ASP A 567 -19.62 -19.91 -2.43
N LEU A 568 -20.44 -19.46 -1.48
CA LEU A 568 -20.63 -18.04 -1.13
C LEU A 568 -20.28 -17.82 0.34
N ASP A 569 -19.42 -16.84 0.60
CA ASP A 569 -19.13 -16.35 1.94
C ASP A 569 -19.65 -14.92 2.06
N ILE A 570 -20.53 -14.68 3.04
CA ILE A 570 -21.06 -13.37 3.36
C ILE A 570 -20.38 -12.90 4.64
N THR A 571 -19.89 -11.66 4.65
CA THR A 571 -19.29 -11.03 5.84
C THR A 571 -19.92 -9.67 6.06
N VAL A 572 -20.29 -9.38 7.31
CA VAL A 572 -20.79 -8.06 7.71
C VAL A 572 -19.70 -7.35 8.51
N ASP A 573 -19.06 -6.37 7.86
CA ASP A 573 -18.00 -5.56 8.43
C ASP A 573 -18.59 -4.27 9.00
N ALA A 574 -18.59 -4.15 10.33
CA ALA A 574 -19.03 -2.97 11.05
C ALA A 574 -18.03 -2.68 12.20
N PRO A 575 -16.91 -1.96 11.93
CA PRO A 575 -15.75 -1.90 12.83
C PRO A 575 -16.03 -1.26 14.21
N PHE A 576 -17.18 -0.60 14.37
CA PHE A 576 -17.58 0.07 15.61
C PHE A 576 -18.92 -0.45 16.16
N MET A 577 -19.45 -1.55 15.62
CA MET A 577 -20.66 -2.21 16.10
C MET A 577 -20.35 -3.65 16.49
N ARG A 578 -21.13 -4.23 17.40
CA ARG A 578 -21.10 -5.67 17.65
C ARG A 578 -21.98 -6.36 16.62
N VAL A 579 -21.42 -7.33 15.90
CA VAL A 579 -22.11 -8.11 14.87
C VAL A 579 -22.13 -9.58 15.30
N HIS A 580 -23.28 -10.23 15.27
CA HIS A 580 -23.37 -11.66 15.58
C HIS A 580 -24.46 -12.38 14.77
N PRO A 581 -24.12 -13.44 14.01
CA PRO A 581 -22.75 -13.86 13.62
C PRO A 581 -22.09 -12.88 12.62
N GLU A 582 -20.76 -12.79 12.59
CA GLU A 582 -20.03 -11.86 11.70
C GLU A 582 -19.96 -12.34 10.23
N SER A 583 -20.03 -13.65 10.02
CA SER A 583 -19.90 -14.27 8.70
C SER A 583 -20.80 -15.49 8.53
N PHE A 584 -21.15 -15.79 7.28
CA PHE A 584 -21.93 -16.96 6.91
C PHE A 584 -21.41 -17.55 5.60
N SER A 585 -21.18 -18.86 5.60
CA SER A 585 -20.71 -19.60 4.43
C SER A 585 -21.76 -20.61 4.00
N ALA A 586 -22.09 -20.62 2.72
CA ALA A 586 -23.04 -21.58 2.15
C ALA A 586 -22.59 -22.06 0.77
N ARG A 587 -22.85 -23.34 0.50
CA ARG A 587 -22.78 -23.91 -0.84
C ARG A 587 -24.19 -23.98 -1.41
N VAL A 588 -24.40 -23.35 -2.56
CA VAL A 588 -25.74 -23.03 -3.05
C VAL A 588 -25.86 -23.41 -4.53
N PRO A 589 -26.95 -24.07 -4.98
CA PRO A 589 -27.13 -24.37 -6.39
C PRO A 589 -27.27 -23.10 -7.22
N VAL A 590 -26.67 -23.08 -8.42
CA VAL A 590 -26.67 -21.90 -9.30
C VAL A 590 -28.05 -21.64 -9.93
N ASP A 591 -28.87 -22.69 -10.05
CA ASP A 591 -30.21 -22.64 -10.64
C ASP A 591 -31.27 -22.40 -9.55
N GLU A 592 -31.77 -21.16 -9.47
CA GLU A 592 -32.94 -20.73 -8.68
C GLU A 592 -32.84 -20.91 -7.15
N ALA A 593 -31.64 -20.79 -6.58
CA ALA A 593 -31.51 -20.77 -5.13
C ALA A 593 -31.84 -19.41 -4.53
N HIS A 594 -32.46 -19.43 -3.34
CA HIS A 594 -32.65 -18.25 -2.51
C HIS A 594 -32.34 -18.60 -1.05
N PHE A 595 -31.55 -17.76 -0.39
CA PHE A 595 -31.27 -17.91 1.03
C PHE A 595 -31.12 -16.54 1.69
N GLN A 596 -31.31 -16.53 3.00
CA GLN A 596 -31.23 -15.33 3.83
C GLN A 596 -30.23 -15.54 4.96
N PHE A 597 -29.46 -14.49 5.23
CA PHE A 597 -28.53 -14.40 6.33
C PHE A 597 -28.89 -13.18 7.18
N ALA A 598 -29.16 -13.39 8.48
CA ALA A 598 -29.73 -12.36 9.33
C ALA A 598 -28.86 -12.07 10.57
N PRO A 599 -27.70 -11.41 10.43
CA PRO A 599 -26.86 -11.03 11.57
C PRO A 599 -27.49 -9.91 12.41
N VAL A 600 -27.31 -10.01 13.73
CA VAL A 600 -27.72 -8.99 14.68
C VAL A 600 -26.58 -7.98 14.85
N VAL A 601 -26.88 -6.70 14.67
CA VAL A 601 -25.96 -5.59 14.89
C VAL A 601 -26.39 -4.74 16.08
N SER A 602 -25.45 -4.24 16.88
CA SER A 602 -25.74 -3.32 17.98
C SER A 602 -24.58 -2.37 18.22
N ALA A 603 -24.88 -1.11 18.53
CA ALA A 603 -23.90 -0.10 18.90
C ALA A 603 -24.18 0.42 20.31
N MET A 604 -23.14 0.69 21.11
CA MET A 604 -23.31 1.19 22.48
C MET A 604 -23.27 2.72 22.57
N GLU A 605 -22.72 3.39 21.56
CA GLU A 605 -22.52 4.83 21.53
C GLU A 605 -23.42 5.44 20.45
N PRO A 606 -23.95 6.65 20.66
CA PRO A 606 -24.66 7.38 19.62
C PRO A 606 -23.70 7.82 18.51
N GLY A 607 -24.15 7.79 17.26
CA GLY A 607 -23.35 8.17 16.12
C GLY A 607 -23.84 7.58 14.80
N MET A 608 -23.17 7.98 13.72
CA MET A 608 -23.40 7.43 12.39
C MET A 608 -22.39 6.32 12.13
N TYR A 609 -22.88 5.14 11.80
CA TYR A 609 -22.12 3.91 11.56
C TYR A 609 -22.29 3.47 10.11
N ASP A 610 -21.18 3.04 9.50
CA ASP A 610 -21.15 2.55 8.13
C ASP A 610 -20.93 1.03 8.19
N ILE A 611 -21.94 0.27 7.80
CA ILE A 611 -21.92 -1.20 7.74
C ILE A 611 -21.67 -1.62 6.30
N ARG A 612 -20.80 -2.60 6.10
CA ARG A 612 -20.51 -3.16 4.77
C ARG A 612 -20.83 -4.65 4.73
N VAL A 613 -21.75 -5.02 3.86
CA VAL A 613 -22.04 -6.43 3.57
C VAL A 613 -21.23 -6.84 2.36
N ALA A 614 -20.21 -7.67 2.56
CA ALA A 614 -19.34 -8.18 1.50
C ALA A 614 -19.70 -9.64 1.17
N ILE A 615 -19.88 -9.93 -0.12
CA ILE A 615 -20.09 -11.28 -0.64
C ILE A 615 -18.85 -11.72 -1.38
N TYR A 616 -18.31 -12.87 -0.99
CA TYR A 616 -17.20 -13.53 -1.64
C TYR A 616 -17.67 -14.82 -2.31
N SER A 617 -17.06 -15.14 -3.44
CA SER A 617 -17.18 -16.47 -4.06
C SER A 617 -15.78 -17.00 -4.35
N SER A 618 -15.51 -18.23 -3.90
CA SER A 618 -14.20 -18.86 -3.99
C SER A 618 -13.07 -17.93 -3.47
N GLY A 619 -13.35 -17.18 -2.39
CA GLY A 619 -12.42 -16.24 -1.76
C GLY A 619 -12.19 -14.91 -2.48
N ARG A 620 -12.87 -14.64 -3.61
CA ARG A 620 -12.84 -13.36 -4.34
C ARG A 620 -14.07 -12.53 -4.00
N LEU A 621 -13.87 -11.24 -3.76
CA LEU A 621 -14.98 -10.31 -3.54
C LEU A 621 -15.80 -10.20 -4.83
N VAL A 622 -17.09 -10.51 -4.73
CA VAL A 622 -18.04 -10.41 -5.84
C VAL A 622 -18.80 -9.11 -5.76
N GLN A 623 -19.36 -8.81 -4.58
CA GLN A 623 -20.17 -7.61 -4.35
C GLN A 623 -19.95 -7.08 -2.94
N ALA A 624 -20.08 -5.76 -2.76
CA ALA A 624 -20.12 -5.13 -1.45
C ALA A 624 -21.22 -4.08 -1.43
N LEU A 625 -22.16 -4.20 -0.50
CA LEU A 625 -23.26 -3.26 -0.33
C LEU A 625 -23.00 -2.40 0.92
N PRO A 626 -22.92 -1.07 0.77
CA PRO A 626 -22.85 -0.16 1.91
C PRO A 626 -24.24 0.01 2.54
N MET A 627 -24.27 0.24 3.85
CA MET A 627 -25.47 0.45 4.62
C MET A 627 -25.18 1.44 5.76
N ALA A 628 -25.90 2.56 5.83
CA ALA A 628 -25.72 3.58 6.86
C ALA A 628 -26.71 3.38 8.00
N VAL A 629 -26.21 3.28 9.23
CA VAL A 629 -27.02 3.15 10.44
C VAL A 629 -26.73 4.31 11.37
N VAL A 630 -27.75 5.06 11.75
CA VAL A 630 -27.63 6.13 12.75
C VAL A 630 -28.15 5.65 14.08
N VAL A 631 -27.36 5.86 15.12
CA VAL A 631 -27.69 5.49 16.49
C VAL A 631 -27.95 6.79 17.24
N ASP A 632 -29.22 7.07 17.54
CA ASP A 632 -29.65 8.33 18.14
C ASP A 632 -29.93 8.17 19.63
N ASP A 633 -29.40 9.10 20.43
CA ASP A 633 -29.67 9.21 21.88
C ASP A 633 -31.08 9.77 22.18
N VAL A 634 -31.77 10.29 21.16
CA VAL A 634 -32.99 11.08 21.36
C VAL A 634 -34.18 10.15 21.53
N PRO A 635 -34.91 10.20 22.66
CA PRO A 635 -36.20 9.53 22.74
C PRO A 635 -37.10 10.17 21.68
N THR A 636 -37.49 9.39 20.67
CA THR A 636 -38.51 9.75 19.70
C THR A 636 -39.71 10.24 20.49
N THR A 637 -39.90 11.56 20.54
CA THR A 637 -41.12 12.16 21.09
C THR A 637 -42.27 11.51 20.34
N ALA A 638 -43.10 10.76 21.05
CA ALA A 638 -44.25 10.06 20.50
C ALA A 638 -44.97 10.99 19.51
N PRO A 639 -45.31 10.55 18.30
CA PRO A 639 -46.01 11.39 17.35
C PRO A 639 -47.30 11.88 18.02
N GLU A 640 -47.48 13.20 18.07
CA GLU A 640 -48.73 13.81 18.53
C GLU A 640 -49.89 13.15 17.76
N PRO A 641 -50.89 12.59 18.45
CA PRO A 641 -52.01 11.93 17.79
C PRO A 641 -52.73 12.98 16.92
N ARG A 642 -52.76 12.72 15.61
CA ARG A 642 -53.51 13.51 14.62
C ARG A 642 -55.00 13.31 14.75
#